data_AF-A0A940C2Y5-F1
#
_entry.id   AF-A0A940C2Y5-F1
#
_cell.length_a   1.000
_cell.length_b   1.000
_cell.length_c   1.000
_cell.angle_alpha   90.00
_cell.angle_beta   90.00
_cell.angle_gamma   90.00
#
_symmetry.space_group_name_H-M   'P 1'
#
loop_
_entity.id
_entity.type
_entity.pdbx_description
1 polymer ?
#
loop_
_entity_poly.entity_id
_entity_poly.type
_entity_poly.pdbx_seq_one_letter_code
_entity_poly.pdbx_strand_id
1 'polypeptide(L)'
;MPYKNYDRIGNVVVDYTYYTGVDLYSEGAAEDRLLDYVKNHTALDYEHYIQESRSWSVMYHLSHIRENVVGWLPIKPSDRVLEIGSGCGAITGALARMSAHVTCVELSKKRSLINAYKNKENDNIEILVGNFQDVEPNLKSQYDYITLIGVLEYAGAYIKDEKPYQKLLEILQSHLAPGGKIVIAIENRLGLKYFAGCKEDHLGEFFAGIEGYGPDSQVRTFSKDALTDILTDSGLSTYRFYYPYPDYKLPHTIYSDEKLPGLGDLDTNIRNYDADRIVLFDETKAFDAMIEEGRFPEFANSFVVLASPNGDWQETEDMPIYAKYGSERMEDYRICTTMIKSPDGEKKVYKIALSTHANAHIDRLASNCDRLKEQFGDTGLVPASSSLIRGREKSILFAGVASSAKDAVRFEYVSGISLEERLNELEAEEKYPQMESIIMEYCRKLNSLTDVTEFRRSVKFDEVFGRRDFKKKYIGISPCDFDMIFSNIMLDEDEKENGKWTVLDYEWVWDFAVPVQFVIYRALFYHFRGRTDTGFSMYLSRKGMDVYSLCGIDIGERMLFNEMEHAFQVHIIGGTASLEVMQVLMPTTTIRINNIVRIGSYLRNLDTPKIYYSRGTNFASSNQISVIADVDEGHVSVTIPFDRYINTLRIDPTEYPCLLHVENLTYTLNDGIRLDVPMITINGYKVTENTYIFDTNDAQMIIEGVPQNAKSLQALYHVSMIENPFYEDLLGIYRQQEADRLQEKTQFSYRLKRKVGVIKEDTLPEGFVRAYPKDMG
;
A
#
# COMPACT_ATOMS: atom_id res chain seq x y z
N MET A 1 13.93 -13.02 47.97
CA MET A 1 12.91 -14.09 47.98
C MET A 1 13.25 -15.02 46.83
N PRO A 2 13.21 -16.35 46.99
CA PRO A 2 13.41 -17.23 45.84
C PRO A 2 12.30 -16.90 44.83
N TYR A 3 12.66 -16.65 43.57
CA TYR A 3 11.68 -16.41 42.52
C TYR A 3 10.70 -17.60 42.50
N LYS A 4 9.41 -17.32 42.44
CA LYS A 4 8.44 -18.38 42.10
C LYS A 4 8.85 -18.91 40.72
N ASN A 5 9.14 -20.19 40.62
CA ASN A 5 9.45 -20.84 39.34
C ASN A 5 8.23 -20.81 38.38
N TYR A 6 7.02 -20.63 38.91
CA TYR A 6 5.79 -20.59 38.12
C TYR A 6 4.91 -19.41 38.55
N ASP A 7 4.27 -18.79 37.56
CA ASP A 7 3.20 -17.81 37.75
C ASP A 7 1.98 -18.19 36.90
N ARG A 8 0.82 -17.65 37.26
CA ARG A 8 -0.43 -17.88 36.54
C ARG A 8 -1.13 -16.56 36.32
N ILE A 9 -1.22 -16.15 35.05
CA ILE A 9 -1.89 -14.91 34.63
C ILE A 9 -3.22 -15.30 34.00
N GLY A 10 -4.31 -15.13 34.78
CA GLY A 10 -5.61 -15.72 34.42
C GLY A 10 -5.51 -17.26 34.41
N ASN A 11 -5.74 -17.86 33.25
CA ASN A 11 -5.63 -19.31 33.02
C ASN A 11 -4.29 -19.73 32.41
N VAL A 12 -3.47 -18.78 31.93
CA VAL A 12 -2.17 -19.06 31.29
C VAL A 12 -1.11 -19.35 32.33
N VAL A 13 -0.32 -20.41 32.10
CA VAL A 13 0.82 -20.78 32.94
C VAL A 13 2.10 -20.14 32.37
N VAL A 14 2.89 -19.50 33.23
CA VAL A 14 4.20 -18.94 32.88
C VAL A 14 5.27 -19.60 33.76
N ASP A 15 6.17 -20.36 33.14
CA ASP A 15 7.28 -21.07 33.78
C ASP A 15 8.59 -20.29 33.62
N TYR A 16 9.16 -19.85 34.75
CA TYR A 16 10.42 -19.12 34.83
C TYR A 16 11.63 -20.00 35.17
N THR A 17 11.49 -21.33 35.16
CA THR A 17 12.55 -22.28 35.54
C THR A 17 13.84 -22.06 34.74
N TYR A 18 13.73 -21.63 33.48
CA TYR A 18 14.86 -21.40 32.56
C TYR A 18 15.23 -19.92 32.42
N TYR A 19 14.58 -19.02 33.17
CA TYR A 19 14.84 -17.59 33.09
C TYR A 19 16.09 -17.23 33.89
N THR A 20 17.09 -16.65 33.21
CA THR A 20 18.37 -16.28 33.80
C THR A 20 18.30 -15.05 34.72
N GLY A 21 17.14 -14.39 34.80
CA GLY A 21 16.94 -13.15 35.55
C GLY A 21 17.07 -11.88 34.71
N VAL A 22 17.44 -12.01 33.43
CA VAL A 22 17.59 -10.89 32.48
C VAL A 22 16.85 -11.23 31.19
N ASP A 23 16.15 -10.25 30.61
CA ASP A 23 15.56 -10.40 29.29
C ASP A 23 16.66 -10.44 28.23
N LEU A 24 16.77 -11.58 27.52
CA LEU A 24 17.77 -11.79 26.48
C LEU A 24 17.41 -11.06 25.16
N TYR A 25 16.21 -10.46 25.09
CA TYR A 25 15.75 -9.57 24.02
C TYR A 25 14.72 -8.58 24.57
N SER A 26 14.80 -7.32 24.15
CA SER A 26 13.77 -6.30 24.45
C SER A 26 13.86 -5.14 23.46
N GLU A 27 12.71 -4.66 22.99
CA GLU A 27 12.55 -3.39 22.27
C GLU A 27 12.47 -2.17 23.22
N GLY A 28 12.71 -2.36 24.52
CA GLY A 28 12.79 -1.28 25.51
C GLY A 28 11.42 -0.70 25.89
N ALA A 29 11.32 0.64 25.89
CA ALA A 29 10.19 1.39 26.46
C ALA A 29 8.86 1.22 25.69
N ALA A 30 8.89 0.69 24.46
CA ALA A 30 7.68 0.35 23.72
C ALA A 30 6.95 -0.84 24.35
N GLU A 31 7.69 -1.88 24.74
CA GLU A 31 7.14 -3.08 25.37
C GLU A 31 6.62 -2.79 26.78
N ASP A 32 7.21 -1.83 27.50
CA ASP A 32 6.72 -1.41 28.82
C ASP A 32 5.31 -0.78 28.72
N ARG A 33 5.12 0.10 27.73
CA ARG A 33 3.82 0.68 27.41
C ARG A 33 2.83 -0.39 26.94
N LEU A 34 3.28 -1.32 26.10
CA LEU A 34 2.45 -2.41 25.62
C LEU A 34 1.98 -3.32 26.77
N LEU A 35 2.88 -3.69 27.69
CA LEU A 35 2.56 -4.50 28.87
C LEU A 35 1.57 -3.79 29.80
N ASP A 36 1.76 -2.50 30.06
CA ASP A 36 0.81 -1.73 30.85
C ASP A 36 -0.56 -1.64 30.17
N TYR A 37 -0.58 -1.47 28.84
CA TYR A 37 -1.82 -1.39 28.08
C TYR A 37 -2.63 -2.69 28.16
N VAL A 38 -2.02 -3.85 27.84
CA VAL A 38 -2.71 -5.16 27.82
C VAL A 38 -3.15 -5.64 29.20
N LYS A 39 -2.55 -5.11 30.28
CA LYS A 39 -2.99 -5.39 31.66
C LYS A 39 -4.30 -4.71 31.99
N ASN A 40 -4.50 -3.51 31.47
CA ASN A 40 -5.59 -2.62 31.86
C ASN A 40 -6.72 -2.52 30.82
N HIS A 41 -6.54 -3.13 29.65
CA HIS A 41 -7.49 -3.08 28.53
C HIS A 41 -7.81 -4.48 28.00
N THR A 42 -8.82 -4.55 27.13
CA THR A 42 -9.28 -5.77 26.48
C THR A 42 -8.96 -5.75 24.99
N ALA A 43 -9.14 -6.90 24.31
CA ALA A 43 -8.92 -6.99 22.86
C ALA A 43 -9.80 -6.01 22.05
N LEU A 44 -10.96 -5.60 22.58
CA LEU A 44 -11.84 -4.60 21.96
C LEU A 44 -11.19 -3.21 21.87
N ASP A 45 -10.24 -2.91 22.76
CA ASP A 45 -9.58 -1.60 22.84
C ASP A 45 -8.32 -1.55 21.96
N TYR A 46 -7.90 -2.66 21.35
CA TYR A 46 -6.60 -2.76 20.67
C TYR A 46 -6.59 -2.02 19.33
N GLU A 47 -7.66 -2.10 18.54
CA GLU A 47 -7.73 -1.42 17.24
C GLU A 47 -7.61 0.10 17.38
N HIS A 48 -8.28 0.68 18.37
CA HIS A 48 -8.18 2.10 18.69
C HIS A 48 -6.74 2.48 19.08
N TYR A 49 -6.12 1.70 19.97
CA TYR A 49 -4.76 1.97 20.41
C TYR A 49 -3.72 1.82 19.29
N ILE A 50 -3.93 0.90 18.34
CA ILE A 50 -3.09 0.80 17.14
C ILE A 50 -3.14 2.11 16.34
N GLN A 51 -4.35 2.65 16.10
CA GLN A 51 -4.51 3.92 15.37
C GLN A 51 -3.91 5.11 16.11
N GLU A 52 -4.14 5.20 17.43
CA GLU A 52 -3.63 6.31 18.25
C GLU A 52 -2.12 6.28 18.41
N SER A 53 -1.55 5.10 18.64
CA SER A 53 -0.12 4.95 18.89
C SER A 53 0.73 5.21 17.65
N ARG A 54 0.17 4.99 16.45
CA ARG A 54 0.87 5.12 15.15
C ARG A 54 2.22 4.43 15.16
N SER A 55 2.26 3.25 15.78
CA SER A 55 3.48 2.50 16.06
C SER A 55 3.43 1.13 15.41
N TRP A 56 4.44 0.83 14.60
CA TRP A 56 4.62 -0.49 14.02
C TRP A 56 4.67 -1.59 15.08
N SER A 57 5.47 -1.43 16.14
CA SER A 57 5.60 -2.43 17.20
C SER A 57 4.26 -2.74 17.87
N VAL A 58 3.44 -1.72 18.16
CA VAL A 58 2.08 -1.90 18.69
C VAL A 58 1.19 -2.64 17.68
N MET A 59 1.19 -2.22 16.42
CA MET A 59 0.40 -2.86 15.36
C MET A 59 0.79 -4.32 15.14
N TYR A 60 2.09 -4.60 15.07
CA TYR A 60 2.66 -5.93 14.86
C TYR A 60 2.30 -6.90 15.99
N HIS A 61 2.21 -6.42 17.23
CA HIS A 61 1.90 -7.28 18.37
C HIS A 61 0.43 -7.39 18.74
N LEU A 62 -0.41 -6.40 18.40
CA LEU A 62 -1.82 -6.35 18.79
C LEU A 62 -2.81 -6.61 17.65
N SER A 63 -2.44 -6.41 16.40
CA SER A 63 -3.37 -6.58 15.28
C SER A 63 -3.82 -8.04 15.14
N HIS A 64 -5.13 -8.27 15.10
CA HIS A 64 -5.72 -9.60 14.85
C HIS A 64 -5.39 -10.12 13.44
N ILE A 65 -5.02 -9.24 12.50
CA ILE A 65 -4.59 -9.64 11.14
C ILE A 65 -3.35 -10.54 11.20
N ARG A 66 -2.51 -10.42 12.24
CA ARG A 66 -1.37 -11.33 12.47
C ARG A 66 -1.79 -12.79 12.52
N GLU A 67 -2.97 -13.08 13.06
CA GLU A 67 -3.48 -14.44 13.20
C GLU A 67 -3.74 -15.10 11.83
N ASN A 68 -3.94 -14.32 10.76
CA ASN A 68 -4.19 -14.83 9.41
C ASN A 68 -3.02 -15.68 8.86
N VAL A 69 -1.79 -15.53 9.38
CA VAL A 69 -0.64 -16.33 8.90
C VAL A 69 -0.76 -17.80 9.31
N VAL A 70 -1.46 -18.10 10.41
CA VAL A 70 -1.67 -19.47 10.92
C VAL A 70 -3.13 -19.92 10.85
N GLY A 71 -4.08 -18.98 10.79
CA GLY A 71 -5.52 -19.25 10.86
C GLY A 71 -6.11 -19.91 9.62
N TRP A 72 -5.32 -20.53 8.76
CA TRP A 72 -5.76 -21.43 7.68
C TRP A 72 -5.08 -22.80 7.77
N LEU A 73 -4.14 -23.01 8.70
CA LEU A 73 -3.36 -24.23 8.82
C LEU A 73 -4.19 -25.38 9.37
N PRO A 74 -4.09 -26.61 8.82
CA PRO A 74 -4.94 -27.75 9.16
C PRO A 74 -4.71 -28.37 10.56
N ILE A 75 -4.58 -27.53 11.59
CA ILE A 75 -4.50 -27.89 13.00
C ILE A 75 -5.88 -28.31 13.49
N LYS A 76 -5.94 -29.46 14.16
CA LYS A 76 -7.15 -30.05 14.71
C LYS A 76 -7.27 -29.74 16.20
N PRO A 77 -8.49 -29.74 16.78
CA PRO A 77 -8.68 -29.51 18.22
C PRO A 77 -8.00 -30.54 19.14
N SER A 78 -7.52 -31.65 18.60
CA SER A 78 -6.74 -32.68 19.31
C SER A 78 -5.23 -32.41 19.34
N ASP A 79 -4.75 -31.54 18.45
CA ASP A 79 -3.33 -31.41 18.15
C ASP A 79 -2.59 -30.63 19.26
N ARG A 80 -1.30 -30.91 19.42
CA ARG A 80 -0.39 -30.20 20.32
C ARG A 80 0.55 -29.33 19.50
N VAL A 81 0.65 -28.05 19.86
CA VAL A 81 1.46 -27.07 19.14
C VAL A 81 2.62 -26.59 20.01
N LEU A 82 3.83 -26.55 19.44
CA LEU A 82 4.99 -25.87 20.00
C LEU A 82 5.22 -24.57 19.24
N GLU A 83 5.08 -23.43 19.92
CA GLU A 83 5.35 -22.11 19.36
C GLU A 83 6.72 -21.61 19.88
N ILE A 84 7.72 -21.62 19.00
CA ILE A 84 9.06 -21.12 19.34
C ILE A 84 9.12 -19.64 18.96
N GLY A 85 9.61 -18.79 19.87
CA GLY A 85 9.65 -17.34 19.67
C GLY A 85 8.25 -16.72 19.72
N SER A 86 7.42 -17.12 20.69
CA SER A 86 6.02 -16.67 20.77
C SER A 86 5.88 -15.15 21.00
N GLY A 87 6.95 -14.47 21.42
CA GLY A 87 7.01 -13.03 21.60
C GLY A 87 5.86 -12.53 22.48
N CYS A 88 5.24 -11.43 22.06
CA CYS A 88 4.08 -10.83 22.73
C CYS A 88 2.76 -11.60 22.49
N GLY A 89 2.79 -12.81 21.91
CA GLY A 89 1.61 -13.62 21.65
C GLY A 89 0.70 -13.06 20.56
N ALA A 90 1.29 -12.65 19.43
CA ALA A 90 0.53 -12.13 18.28
C ALA A 90 -0.33 -13.21 17.62
N ILE A 91 0.15 -14.46 17.60
CA ILE A 91 -0.55 -15.61 17.00
C ILE A 91 -0.93 -16.70 18.02
N THR A 92 -0.35 -16.68 19.22
CA THR A 92 -0.60 -17.67 20.29
C THR A 92 -2.09 -17.89 20.55
N GLY A 93 -2.88 -16.81 20.57
CA GLY A 93 -4.32 -16.89 20.78
C GLY A 93 -5.05 -17.66 19.67
N ALA A 94 -4.63 -17.52 18.41
CA ALA A 94 -5.18 -18.28 17.30
C ALA A 94 -4.82 -19.77 17.41
N LEU A 95 -3.55 -20.09 17.70
CA LEU A 95 -3.09 -21.46 17.91
C LEU A 95 -3.84 -22.13 19.07
N ALA A 96 -4.10 -21.40 20.16
CA ALA A 96 -4.84 -21.90 21.31
C ALA A 96 -6.31 -22.23 20.98
N ARG A 97 -6.96 -21.45 20.11
CA ARG A 97 -8.33 -21.72 19.65
C ARG A 97 -8.42 -22.93 18.71
N MET A 98 -7.32 -23.26 18.02
CA MET A 98 -7.27 -24.32 17.01
C MET A 98 -6.85 -25.69 17.55
N SER A 99 -6.19 -25.74 18.71
CA SER A 99 -5.46 -26.92 19.20
C SER A 99 -5.87 -27.35 20.61
N ALA A 100 -5.46 -28.55 21.01
CA ALA A 100 -5.67 -29.04 22.38
C ALA A 100 -4.77 -28.33 23.38
N HIS A 101 -3.54 -27.98 22.97
CA HIS A 101 -2.55 -27.37 23.85
C HIS A 101 -1.47 -26.62 23.06
N VAL A 102 -1.06 -25.46 23.57
CA VAL A 102 0.04 -24.66 23.03
C VAL A 102 1.13 -24.52 24.09
N THR A 103 2.32 -25.06 23.79
CA THR A 103 3.54 -24.78 24.53
C THR A 103 4.30 -23.68 23.81
N CYS A 104 4.54 -22.55 24.49
CA CYS A 104 5.31 -21.43 23.96
C CYS A 104 6.72 -21.44 24.54
N VAL A 105 7.72 -21.09 23.74
CA VAL A 105 9.09 -20.80 24.21
C VAL A 105 9.43 -19.36 23.86
N GLU A 106 9.77 -18.54 24.87
CA GLU A 106 10.12 -17.13 24.67
C GLU A 106 11.24 -16.73 25.64
N LEU A 107 12.23 -16.02 25.13
CA LEU A 107 13.45 -15.66 25.87
C LEU A 107 13.31 -14.36 26.69
N SER A 108 12.26 -13.58 26.44
CA SER A 108 11.97 -12.33 27.14
C SER A 108 10.79 -12.49 28.10
N LYS A 109 11.04 -12.33 29.41
CA LYS A 109 9.99 -12.36 30.43
C LYS A 109 8.94 -11.30 30.16
N LYS A 110 9.34 -10.10 29.71
CA LYS A 110 8.42 -9.01 29.41
C LYS A 110 7.44 -9.41 28.30
N ARG A 111 7.95 -9.96 27.19
CA ARG A 111 7.12 -10.44 26.07
C ARG A 111 6.20 -11.59 26.51
N SER A 112 6.73 -12.55 27.29
CA SER A 112 5.93 -13.64 27.87
C SER A 112 4.78 -13.12 28.74
N LEU A 113 5.01 -12.07 29.55
CA LEU A 113 3.95 -11.45 30.34
C LEU A 113 2.90 -10.78 29.44
N ILE A 114 3.31 -10.06 28.39
CA ILE A 114 2.37 -9.45 27.42
C ILE A 114 1.50 -10.56 26.80
N ASN A 115 2.12 -11.63 26.33
CA ASN A 115 1.43 -12.80 25.78
C ASN A 115 0.41 -13.38 26.78
N ALA A 116 0.85 -13.63 28.02
CA ALA A 116 -0.01 -14.19 29.06
C ALA A 116 -1.20 -13.29 29.41
N TYR A 117 -1.02 -11.96 29.47
CA TYR A 117 -2.13 -11.02 29.72
C TYR A 117 -3.10 -10.93 28.54
N LYS A 118 -2.60 -10.90 27.30
CA LYS A 118 -3.44 -10.92 26.10
C LYS A 118 -4.30 -12.18 26.02
N ASN A 119 -3.72 -13.32 26.37
CA ASN A 119 -4.32 -14.63 26.22
C ASN A 119 -4.86 -15.22 27.53
N LYS A 120 -5.01 -14.40 28.58
CA LYS A 120 -5.30 -14.82 29.96
C LYS A 120 -6.57 -15.66 30.14
N GLU A 121 -7.50 -15.61 29.20
CA GLU A 121 -8.75 -16.38 29.25
C GLU A 121 -8.57 -17.83 28.73
N ASN A 122 -7.53 -18.11 27.93
CA ASN A 122 -7.25 -19.45 27.41
C ASN A 122 -6.59 -20.32 28.48
N ASP A 123 -7.11 -21.54 28.66
CA ASP A 123 -6.70 -22.50 29.69
C ASP A 123 -5.74 -23.59 29.20
N ASN A 124 -5.38 -23.54 27.91
CA ASN A 124 -4.55 -24.52 27.23
C ASN A 124 -3.18 -23.96 26.78
N ILE A 125 -2.70 -22.87 27.38
CA ILE A 125 -1.42 -22.22 27.06
C ILE A 125 -0.42 -22.35 28.22
N GLU A 126 0.79 -22.81 27.91
CA GLU A 126 1.96 -22.80 28.79
C GLU A 126 3.10 -22.03 28.13
N ILE A 127 3.69 -21.05 28.84
CA ILE A 127 4.81 -20.25 28.35
C ILE A 127 6.07 -20.57 29.15
N LEU A 128 7.07 -21.14 28.48
CA LEU A 128 8.38 -21.45 29.03
C LEU A 128 9.34 -20.29 28.74
N VAL A 129 9.76 -19.58 29.80
CA VAL A 129 10.60 -18.39 29.69
C VAL A 129 12.07 -18.77 29.76
N GLY A 130 12.79 -18.66 28.65
CA GLY A 130 14.21 -18.99 28.55
C GLY A 130 14.72 -19.10 27.11
N ASN A 131 16.03 -19.29 26.96
CA ASN A 131 16.61 -19.59 25.65
C ASN A 131 16.16 -20.99 25.19
N PHE A 132 15.85 -21.14 23.89
CA PHE A 132 15.40 -22.42 23.34
C PHE A 132 16.36 -23.58 23.64
N GLN A 133 17.68 -23.38 23.57
CA GLN A 133 18.66 -24.44 23.85
C GLN A 133 18.65 -24.93 25.31
N ASP A 134 18.17 -24.11 26.25
CA ASP A 134 18.07 -24.48 27.67
C ASP A 134 16.72 -25.16 27.97
N VAL A 135 15.67 -24.76 27.26
CA VAL A 135 14.31 -25.28 27.40
C VAL A 135 14.12 -26.63 26.69
N GLU A 136 14.63 -26.74 25.46
CA GLU A 136 14.42 -27.87 24.55
C GLU A 136 14.71 -29.25 25.16
N PRO A 137 15.80 -29.47 25.92
CA PRO A 137 16.10 -30.79 26.50
C PRO A 137 15.05 -31.28 27.51
N ASN A 138 14.19 -30.38 27.98
CA ASN A 138 13.18 -30.64 29.00
C ASN A 138 11.74 -30.59 28.45
N LEU A 139 11.57 -30.44 27.12
CA LEU A 139 10.26 -30.56 26.49
C LEU A 139 9.72 -31.97 26.70
N LYS A 140 8.48 -32.06 27.19
CA LYS A 140 7.89 -33.30 27.71
C LYS A 140 7.00 -34.02 26.70
N SER A 141 6.86 -33.48 25.49
CA SER A 141 5.83 -33.89 24.54
C SER A 141 6.39 -33.91 23.14
N GLN A 142 5.80 -34.78 22.33
CA GLN A 142 5.86 -34.63 20.89
C GLN A 142 4.70 -33.72 20.44
N TYR A 143 4.91 -33.04 19.32
CA TYR A 143 4.03 -32.00 18.80
C TYR A 143 3.60 -32.31 17.37
N ASP A 144 2.31 -32.12 17.09
CA ASP A 144 1.74 -32.26 15.75
C ASP A 144 2.14 -31.07 14.87
N TYR A 145 2.32 -29.89 15.47
CA TYR A 145 2.82 -28.69 14.81
C TYR A 145 3.90 -28.01 15.63
N ILE A 146 4.99 -27.63 14.99
CA ILE A 146 6.04 -26.76 15.57
C ILE A 146 6.14 -25.51 14.71
N THR A 147 6.02 -24.31 15.27
CA THR A 147 6.04 -23.07 14.51
C THR A 147 7.35 -22.28 14.68
N LEU A 148 7.85 -21.75 13.57
CA LEU A 148 8.99 -20.84 13.44
C LEU A 148 8.52 -19.64 12.60
N ILE A 149 7.84 -18.68 13.24
CA ILE A 149 7.22 -17.53 12.54
C ILE A 149 8.02 -16.26 12.84
N GLY A 150 8.90 -15.86 11.92
CA GLY A 150 9.87 -14.78 12.16
C GLY A 150 10.90 -15.17 13.24
N VAL A 151 11.51 -16.34 13.07
CA VAL A 151 12.44 -16.95 14.03
C VAL A 151 13.63 -17.59 13.34
N LEU A 152 13.40 -18.32 12.24
CA LEU A 152 14.45 -19.08 11.56
C LEU A 152 15.62 -18.19 11.13
N GLU A 153 15.34 -16.94 10.73
CA GLU A 153 16.33 -15.96 10.30
C GLU A 153 17.38 -15.64 11.38
N TYR A 154 17.02 -15.80 12.66
CA TYR A 154 17.88 -15.53 13.81
C TYR A 154 18.65 -16.76 14.28
N ALA A 155 18.47 -17.94 13.68
CA ALA A 155 19.11 -19.17 14.14
C ALA A 155 20.64 -19.04 14.24
N GLY A 156 21.27 -18.26 13.36
CA GLY A 156 22.70 -17.96 13.42
C GLY A 156 23.16 -17.26 14.71
N ALA A 157 22.27 -16.50 15.36
CA ALA A 157 22.58 -15.76 16.58
C ALA A 157 22.51 -16.61 17.86
N TYR A 158 21.68 -17.66 17.89
CA TYR A 158 21.41 -18.43 19.12
C TYR A 158 21.67 -19.94 19.02
N ILE A 159 21.85 -20.51 17.82
CA ILE A 159 22.27 -21.90 17.65
C ILE A 159 23.78 -21.96 17.44
N LYS A 160 24.47 -22.53 18.43
CA LYS A 160 25.92 -22.70 18.41
C LYS A 160 26.32 -23.93 17.58
N ASP A 161 26.34 -23.78 16.26
CA ASP A 161 26.75 -24.81 15.31
C ASP A 161 27.36 -24.15 14.05
N GLU A 162 28.17 -24.89 13.27
CA GLU A 162 28.68 -24.41 11.98
C GLU A 162 27.57 -24.24 10.93
N LYS A 163 26.49 -25.03 11.05
CA LYS A 163 25.30 -24.96 10.21
C LYS A 163 24.03 -24.71 11.06
N PRO A 164 23.88 -23.51 11.65
CA PRO A 164 22.89 -23.25 12.68
C PRO A 164 21.44 -23.46 12.24
N TYR A 165 21.12 -23.12 10.98
CA TYR A 165 19.78 -23.28 10.42
C TYR A 165 19.41 -24.76 10.23
N GLN A 166 20.33 -25.57 9.68
CA GLN A 166 20.13 -27.01 9.54
C GLN A 166 20.01 -27.66 10.92
N LYS A 167 20.90 -27.27 11.84
CA LYS A 167 20.91 -27.82 13.20
C LYS A 167 19.63 -27.54 13.97
N LEU A 168 19.07 -26.34 13.84
CA LEU A 168 17.77 -26.03 14.43
C LEU A 168 16.70 -27.01 13.93
N LEU A 169 16.58 -27.18 12.61
CA LEU A 169 15.56 -28.06 12.02
C LEU A 169 15.75 -29.54 12.40
N GLU A 170 16.99 -30.02 12.51
CA GLU A 170 17.29 -31.35 13.05
C GLU A 170 16.80 -31.54 14.49
N ILE A 171 17.01 -30.55 15.35
CA ILE A 171 16.55 -30.57 16.74
C ILE A 171 15.02 -30.66 16.76
N LEU A 172 14.33 -29.79 16.00
CA LEU A 172 12.87 -29.75 15.98
C LEU A 172 12.22 -31.06 15.50
N GLN A 173 12.84 -31.75 14.54
CA GLN A 173 12.35 -33.04 14.07
C GLN A 173 12.24 -34.07 15.20
N SER A 174 13.15 -34.06 16.17
CA SER A 174 13.10 -34.99 17.31
C SER A 174 11.89 -34.78 18.24
N HIS A 175 11.25 -33.60 18.15
CA HIS A 175 10.06 -33.23 18.91
C HIS A 175 8.76 -33.37 18.11
N LEU A 176 8.81 -33.79 16.85
CA LEU A 176 7.60 -34.03 16.06
C LEU A 176 6.90 -35.32 16.52
N ALA A 177 5.58 -35.26 16.61
CA ALA A 177 4.74 -36.45 16.63
C ALA A 177 4.75 -37.12 15.24
N PRO A 178 4.39 -38.41 15.12
CA PRO A 178 4.23 -39.05 13.82
C PRO A 178 3.24 -38.27 12.92
N GLY A 179 3.68 -37.87 11.72
CA GLY A 179 2.90 -37.03 10.80
C GLY A 179 2.87 -35.53 11.13
N GLY A 180 3.63 -35.13 12.16
CA GLY A 180 3.79 -33.75 12.57
C GLY A 180 4.51 -32.90 11.53
N LYS A 181 4.30 -31.59 11.61
CA LYS A 181 4.79 -30.61 10.63
C LYS A 181 5.50 -29.45 11.32
N ILE A 182 6.61 -29.01 10.73
CA ILE A 182 7.23 -27.72 11.05
C ILE A 182 6.62 -26.68 10.13
N VAL A 183 6.14 -25.58 10.72
CA VAL A 183 5.58 -24.43 10.02
C VAL A 183 6.60 -23.30 10.09
N ILE A 184 7.13 -22.88 8.96
CA ILE A 184 8.12 -21.81 8.86
C ILE A 184 7.47 -20.63 8.16
N ALA A 185 7.43 -19.46 8.79
CA ALA A 185 7.08 -18.22 8.10
C ALA A 185 8.26 -17.26 8.15
N ILE A 186 8.71 -16.81 6.98
CA ILE A 186 9.94 -16.05 6.81
C ILE A 186 9.86 -15.16 5.56
N GLU A 187 10.54 -14.02 5.62
CA GLU A 187 10.80 -13.14 4.49
C GLU A 187 11.55 -13.90 3.38
N ASN A 188 11.16 -13.66 2.14
CA ASN A 188 11.93 -14.13 0.99
C ASN A 188 13.07 -13.14 0.74
N ARG A 189 14.33 -13.60 0.79
CA ARG A 189 15.50 -12.75 0.50
C ARG A 189 15.40 -11.99 -0.84
N LEU A 190 14.69 -12.57 -1.82
CA LEU A 190 14.46 -12.00 -3.15
C LEU A 190 13.04 -11.45 -3.34
N GLY A 191 12.32 -11.15 -2.25
CA GLY A 191 10.98 -10.57 -2.32
C GLY A 191 10.96 -9.29 -3.16
N LEU A 192 9.95 -9.15 -4.04
CA LEU A 192 9.84 -8.03 -4.98
C LEU A 192 9.85 -6.68 -4.25
N LYS A 193 9.30 -6.60 -3.03
CA LYS A 193 9.29 -5.38 -2.21
C LYS A 193 10.68 -4.77 -2.02
N TYR A 194 11.74 -5.59 -1.94
CA TYR A 194 13.11 -5.10 -1.77
C TYR A 194 13.67 -4.50 -3.06
N PHE A 195 13.37 -5.13 -4.21
CA PHE A 195 13.66 -4.54 -5.53
C PHE A 195 12.87 -3.25 -5.75
N ALA A 196 11.66 -3.17 -5.19
CA ALA A 196 10.79 -2.00 -5.27
C ALA A 196 11.22 -0.85 -4.36
N GLY A 197 12.23 -1.07 -3.49
CA GLY A 197 12.88 -0.07 -2.64
C GLY A 197 12.42 -0.05 -1.19
N CYS A 198 11.90 -1.17 -0.67
CA CYS A 198 11.84 -1.41 0.78
C CYS A 198 13.24 -1.73 1.33
N LYS A 199 13.51 -1.28 2.56
CA LYS A 199 14.67 -1.72 3.32
C LYS A 199 14.51 -3.18 3.74
N GLU A 200 15.61 -3.87 3.91
CA GLU A 200 15.67 -5.21 4.48
C GLU A 200 15.22 -5.17 5.95
N ASP A 201 14.34 -6.10 6.34
CA ASP A 201 13.58 -6.06 7.60
C ASP A 201 14.45 -6.17 8.87
N HIS A 202 15.68 -6.69 8.79
CA HIS A 202 16.52 -6.97 9.95
C HIS A 202 17.73 -6.03 10.06
N LEU A 203 18.32 -5.65 8.93
CA LEU A 203 19.47 -4.76 8.87
C LEU A 203 19.06 -3.29 8.68
N GLY A 204 17.84 -3.02 8.19
CA GLY A 204 17.36 -1.66 7.94
C GLY A 204 18.07 -0.96 6.79
N GLU A 205 18.75 -1.72 5.93
CA GLU A 205 19.52 -1.25 4.79
C GLU A 205 18.81 -1.61 3.48
N PHE A 206 18.96 -0.77 2.45
CA PHE A 206 18.45 -1.09 1.12
C PHE A 206 19.28 -2.21 0.48
N PHE A 207 18.62 -3.14 -0.20
CA PHE A 207 19.24 -4.20 -1.02
C PHE A 207 20.13 -5.23 -0.28
N ALA A 208 20.32 -5.14 1.04
CA ALA A 208 21.24 -6.02 1.78
C ALA A 208 21.00 -7.52 1.55
N GLY A 209 19.74 -7.96 1.54
CA GLY A 209 19.39 -9.36 1.22
C GLY A 209 19.72 -9.74 -0.24
N ILE A 210 19.49 -8.84 -1.19
CA ILE A 210 19.72 -9.04 -2.64
C ILE A 210 21.22 -9.12 -2.93
N GLU A 211 22.02 -8.25 -2.32
CA GLU A 211 23.48 -8.22 -2.46
C GLU A 211 24.17 -9.39 -1.74
N GLY A 212 23.46 -9.98 -0.77
CA GLY A 212 23.90 -11.15 -0.02
C GLY A 212 24.54 -10.77 1.32
N TYR A 213 24.38 -11.66 2.30
CA TYR A 213 24.86 -11.43 3.66
C TYR A 213 26.34 -11.76 3.82
N GLY A 214 27.10 -10.82 4.41
CA GLY A 214 28.51 -11.03 4.77
C GLY A 214 28.72 -12.17 5.78
N PRO A 215 29.94 -12.69 5.95
CA PRO A 215 30.24 -13.83 6.83
C PRO A 215 29.77 -13.65 8.27
N ASP A 216 29.91 -12.44 8.81
CA ASP A 216 29.60 -12.12 10.21
C ASP A 216 28.10 -11.87 10.49
N SER A 217 27.25 -11.89 9.45
CA SER A 217 25.82 -11.66 9.61
C SER A 217 25.16 -12.77 10.43
N GLN A 218 24.66 -12.39 11.59
CA GLN A 218 23.97 -13.27 12.54
C GLN A 218 22.49 -13.50 12.15
N VAL A 219 21.93 -12.62 11.32
CA VAL A 219 20.56 -12.72 10.80
C VAL A 219 20.63 -12.94 9.30
N ARG A 220 19.86 -13.90 8.79
CA ARG A 220 19.81 -14.21 7.36
C ARG A 220 18.43 -14.71 6.94
N THR A 221 17.94 -14.21 5.82
CA THR A 221 16.78 -14.75 5.11
C THR A 221 17.22 -15.54 3.88
N PHE A 222 16.31 -16.30 3.28
CA PHE A 222 16.64 -17.25 2.20
C PHE A 222 15.75 -17.04 0.98
N SER A 223 16.30 -17.28 -0.21
CA SER A 223 15.47 -17.46 -1.41
C SER A 223 14.76 -18.82 -1.34
N LYS A 224 13.72 -19.03 -2.16
CA LYS A 224 12.98 -20.29 -2.22
C LYS A 224 13.91 -21.52 -2.37
N ASP A 225 14.86 -21.46 -3.31
CA ASP A 225 15.82 -22.54 -3.54
C ASP A 225 16.73 -22.78 -2.34
N ALA A 226 17.30 -21.71 -1.76
CA ALA A 226 18.18 -21.84 -0.60
C ALA A 226 17.45 -22.39 0.64
N LEU A 227 16.18 -22.01 0.85
CA LEU A 227 15.36 -22.57 1.91
C LEU A 227 15.04 -24.05 1.63
N THR A 228 14.78 -24.40 0.37
CA THR A 228 14.56 -25.79 -0.06
C THR A 228 15.79 -26.67 0.20
N ASP A 229 16.99 -26.16 -0.11
CA ASP A 229 18.24 -26.86 0.18
C ASP A 229 18.42 -27.08 1.68
N ILE A 230 18.16 -26.06 2.50
CA ILE A 230 18.23 -26.16 3.97
C ILE A 230 17.26 -27.22 4.50
N LEU A 231 16.01 -27.25 4.01
CA LEU A 231 15.01 -28.24 4.41
C LEU A 231 15.46 -29.66 4.04
N THR A 232 15.89 -29.85 2.79
CA THR A 232 16.33 -31.15 2.27
C THR A 232 17.55 -31.66 3.01
N ASP A 233 18.57 -30.82 3.20
CA ASP A 233 19.78 -31.15 3.95
C ASP A 233 19.50 -31.49 5.41
N SER A 234 18.43 -30.93 5.98
CA SER A 234 18.00 -31.23 7.35
C SER A 234 17.19 -32.53 7.45
N GLY A 235 16.86 -33.20 6.34
CA GLY A 235 16.02 -34.41 6.33
C GLY A 235 14.52 -34.17 6.20
N LEU A 236 14.09 -32.92 6.02
CA LEU A 236 12.70 -32.52 5.78
C LEU A 236 12.42 -32.55 4.27
N SER A 237 12.26 -33.74 3.70
CA SER A 237 12.12 -33.89 2.23
C SER A 237 10.68 -33.75 1.71
N THR A 238 9.68 -33.68 2.60
CA THR A 238 8.28 -33.47 2.19
C THR A 238 7.85 -32.08 2.66
N TYR A 239 7.69 -31.14 1.72
CA TYR A 239 7.31 -29.77 2.05
C TYR A 239 6.35 -29.15 1.03
N ARG A 240 5.59 -28.14 1.46
CA ARG A 240 4.73 -27.30 0.61
C ARG A 240 4.98 -25.83 0.86
N PHE A 241 5.12 -25.07 -0.22
CA PHE A 241 5.25 -23.61 -0.18
C PHE A 241 3.90 -22.92 -0.32
N TYR A 242 3.73 -21.90 0.52
CA TYR A 242 2.65 -20.94 0.49
C TYR A 242 3.22 -19.54 0.43
N TYR A 243 2.47 -18.63 -0.16
CA TYR A 243 2.88 -17.26 -0.45
C TYR A 243 1.89 -16.29 0.19
N PRO A 244 2.13 -15.89 1.46
CA PRO A 244 1.31 -14.88 2.11
C PRO A 244 1.46 -13.52 1.42
N TYR A 245 0.34 -12.87 1.18
CA TYR A 245 0.25 -11.58 0.51
C TYR A 245 -0.46 -10.55 1.41
N PRO A 246 0.07 -9.31 1.53
CA PRO A 246 1.29 -8.77 0.89
C PRO A 246 2.60 -9.29 1.51
N ASP A 247 2.54 -9.77 2.75
CA ASP A 247 3.68 -10.26 3.53
C ASP A 247 3.13 -11.14 4.68
N TYR A 248 3.87 -12.17 5.11
CA TYR A 248 3.49 -13.04 6.23
C TYR A 248 3.28 -12.27 7.53
N LYS A 249 3.80 -11.05 7.63
CA LYS A 249 3.59 -10.20 8.78
C LYS A 249 2.12 -9.80 8.96
N LEU A 250 1.43 -9.37 7.90
CA LEU A 250 0.02 -8.97 7.96
C LEU A 250 -0.71 -9.46 6.70
N PRO A 251 -0.82 -10.79 6.51
CA PRO A 251 -1.36 -11.32 5.27
C PRO A 251 -2.89 -11.21 5.29
N HIS A 252 -3.47 -10.88 4.15
CA HIS A 252 -4.92 -11.00 3.94
C HIS A 252 -5.24 -12.09 2.91
N THR A 253 -4.25 -12.55 2.13
CA THR A 253 -4.40 -13.70 1.23
C THR A 253 -3.22 -14.64 1.38
N ILE A 254 -3.46 -15.93 1.29
CA ILE A 254 -2.46 -17.00 1.29
C ILE A 254 -2.61 -17.77 -0.03
N TYR A 255 -1.62 -17.66 -0.90
CA TYR A 255 -1.52 -18.45 -2.12
C TYR A 255 -0.68 -19.71 -1.88
N SER A 256 -0.70 -20.65 -2.81
CA SER A 256 0.15 -21.85 -2.79
C SER A 256 0.61 -22.21 -4.20
N ASP A 257 1.53 -23.17 -4.32
CA ASP A 257 1.91 -23.73 -5.63
C ASP A 257 0.70 -24.28 -6.41
N GLU A 258 -0.41 -24.63 -5.75
CA GLU A 258 -1.63 -25.15 -6.38
C GLU A 258 -2.66 -24.06 -6.73
N LYS A 259 -2.51 -22.86 -6.17
CA LYS A 259 -3.35 -21.69 -6.47
C LYS A 259 -2.50 -20.43 -6.34
N LEU A 260 -1.91 -20.03 -7.46
CA LEU A 260 -1.16 -18.78 -7.62
C LEU A 260 -2.12 -17.59 -7.87
N PRO A 261 -1.65 -16.34 -7.65
CA PRO A 261 -2.38 -15.14 -8.02
C PRO A 261 -2.55 -15.03 -9.53
N GLY A 262 -3.66 -14.41 -9.96
CA GLY A 262 -3.89 -13.95 -11.32
C GLY A 262 -3.44 -12.50 -11.54
N LEU A 263 -3.56 -12.00 -12.77
CA LEU A 263 -3.23 -10.62 -13.11
C LEU A 263 -4.16 -9.65 -12.37
N GLY A 264 -3.60 -8.60 -11.78
CA GLY A 264 -4.33 -7.60 -11.00
C GLY A 264 -4.70 -8.04 -9.58
N ASP A 265 -4.48 -9.30 -9.19
CA ASP A 265 -4.76 -9.78 -7.82
C ASP A 265 -3.88 -9.08 -6.76
N LEU A 266 -2.68 -8.64 -7.15
CA LEU A 266 -1.65 -8.10 -6.25
C LEU A 266 -1.54 -6.58 -6.37
N ASP A 267 -2.56 -5.86 -5.93
CA ASP A 267 -2.72 -4.41 -6.13
C ASP A 267 -2.48 -3.54 -4.88
N THR A 268 -2.30 -4.14 -3.70
CA THR A 268 -2.13 -3.45 -2.40
C THR A 268 -0.73 -3.61 -1.82
N ASN A 269 0.29 -3.20 -2.59
CA ASN A 269 1.70 -3.48 -2.31
C ASN A 269 2.41 -2.49 -1.38
N ILE A 270 1.91 -1.26 -1.22
CA ILE A 270 2.54 -0.24 -0.38
C ILE A 270 2.17 -0.44 1.09
N ARG A 271 2.94 -1.32 1.78
CA ARG A 271 2.61 -1.85 3.12
C ARG A 271 3.83 -1.90 4.07
N ASN A 272 4.79 -0.99 3.90
CA ASN A 272 5.95 -0.83 4.79
C ASN A 272 5.58 0.14 5.93
N TYR A 273 5.61 -0.33 7.17
CA TYR A 273 5.15 0.43 8.33
C TYR A 273 6.28 0.79 9.30
N ASP A 274 7.43 0.17 9.10
CA ASP A 274 8.56 0.11 10.03
C ASP A 274 9.78 0.90 9.54
N ALA A 275 9.84 1.19 8.24
CA ALA A 275 10.94 1.92 7.64
C ALA A 275 10.53 2.80 6.46
N ASP A 276 11.33 3.84 6.22
CA ASP A 276 11.27 4.64 5.00
C ASP A 276 11.51 3.78 3.76
N ARG A 277 10.86 4.13 2.65
CA ARG A 277 11.03 3.47 1.36
C ARG A 277 11.24 4.45 0.22
N ILE A 278 11.88 3.94 -0.82
CA ILE A 278 11.89 4.57 -2.15
C ILE A 278 10.96 3.75 -3.03
N VAL A 279 10.02 4.38 -3.74
CA VAL A 279 9.21 3.71 -4.77
C VAL A 279 9.98 3.76 -6.08
N LEU A 280 10.58 2.62 -6.45
CA LEU A 280 11.42 2.51 -7.64
C LEU A 280 10.61 2.22 -8.92
N PHE A 281 9.54 1.45 -8.82
CA PHE A 281 8.64 1.12 -9.92
C PHE A 281 7.21 0.83 -9.43
N ASP A 282 6.30 0.60 -10.37
CA ASP A 282 4.92 0.18 -10.10
C ASP A 282 4.90 -1.32 -9.76
N GLU A 283 4.75 -1.65 -8.48
CA GLU A 283 4.81 -3.03 -7.99
C GLU A 283 3.70 -3.91 -8.54
N THR A 284 2.49 -3.36 -8.76
CA THR A 284 1.37 -4.14 -9.31
C THR A 284 1.73 -4.63 -10.71
N LYS A 285 2.21 -3.73 -11.57
CA LYS A 285 2.65 -4.09 -12.94
C LYS A 285 3.84 -5.04 -12.93
N ALA A 286 4.76 -4.87 -11.99
CA ALA A 286 5.92 -5.76 -11.87
C ALA A 286 5.51 -7.16 -11.41
N PHE A 287 4.58 -7.28 -10.46
CA PHE A 287 4.00 -8.56 -10.06
C PHE A 287 3.24 -9.21 -11.21
N ASP A 288 2.40 -8.47 -11.94
CA ASP A 288 1.70 -8.99 -13.12
C ASP A 288 2.69 -9.58 -14.13
N ALA A 289 3.79 -8.87 -14.44
CA ALA A 289 4.84 -9.39 -15.32
C ALA A 289 5.51 -10.66 -14.76
N MET A 290 5.73 -10.77 -13.45
CA MET A 290 6.27 -11.99 -12.84
C MET A 290 5.28 -13.15 -12.89
N ILE A 291 3.98 -12.88 -12.78
CA ILE A 291 2.92 -13.89 -12.91
C ILE A 291 2.86 -14.41 -14.36
N GLU A 292 2.88 -13.53 -15.35
CA GLU A 292 2.87 -13.91 -16.78
C GLU A 292 4.08 -14.78 -17.17
N GLU A 293 5.27 -14.48 -16.61
CA GLU A 293 6.49 -15.24 -16.84
C GLU A 293 6.56 -16.54 -16.00
N GLY A 294 5.56 -16.82 -15.16
CA GLY A 294 5.54 -17.99 -14.27
C GLY A 294 6.59 -17.94 -13.16
N ARG A 295 7.01 -16.73 -12.76
CA ARG A 295 8.09 -16.46 -11.78
C ARG A 295 7.62 -15.83 -10.48
N PHE A 296 6.32 -15.81 -10.22
CA PHE A 296 5.78 -15.26 -8.97
C PHE A 296 6.39 -15.91 -7.71
N PRO A 297 6.49 -17.26 -7.60
CA PRO A 297 7.06 -17.91 -6.42
C PRO A 297 8.44 -17.41 -6.00
N GLU A 298 9.30 -17.06 -6.97
CA GLU A 298 10.66 -16.57 -6.72
C GLU A 298 10.68 -15.16 -6.12
N PHE A 299 9.66 -14.35 -6.42
CA PHE A 299 9.57 -12.94 -6.04
C PHE A 299 8.47 -12.62 -5.03
N ALA A 300 7.70 -13.62 -4.57
CA ALA A 300 6.79 -13.47 -3.44
C ALA A 300 7.54 -12.87 -2.24
N ASN A 301 6.94 -11.90 -1.53
CA ASN A 301 7.66 -11.16 -0.48
C ASN A 301 8.06 -12.02 0.72
N SER A 302 7.36 -13.14 0.92
CA SER A 302 7.57 -14.04 2.04
C SER A 302 7.00 -15.43 1.75
N PHE A 303 7.38 -16.39 2.58
CA PHE A 303 6.92 -17.77 2.49
C PHE A 303 6.24 -18.19 3.79
N VAL A 304 5.26 -19.09 3.67
CA VAL A 304 4.93 -20.05 4.73
C VAL A 304 5.24 -21.43 4.18
N VAL A 305 6.03 -22.23 4.90
CA VAL A 305 6.42 -23.58 4.50
C VAL A 305 5.94 -24.57 5.54
N LEU A 306 5.18 -25.57 5.08
CA LEU A 306 4.85 -26.77 5.85
C LEU A 306 5.86 -27.84 5.48
N ALA A 307 6.65 -28.32 6.43
CA ALA A 307 7.70 -29.30 6.20
C ALA A 307 7.61 -30.48 7.18
N SER A 308 7.88 -31.69 6.69
CA SER A 308 7.84 -32.93 7.47
C SER A 308 8.95 -33.89 7.00
N PRO A 309 9.46 -34.79 7.87
CA PRO A 309 10.36 -35.86 7.46
C PRO A 309 9.75 -36.77 6.38
N ASN A 310 10.61 -37.44 5.61
CA ASN A 310 10.19 -38.32 4.52
C ASN A 310 9.29 -39.47 5.03
N GLY A 311 8.15 -39.69 4.37
CA GLY A 311 7.23 -40.81 4.65
C GLY A 311 6.26 -40.60 5.83
N ASP A 312 6.45 -39.54 6.64
CA ASP A 312 5.57 -39.24 7.78
C ASP A 312 4.33 -38.45 7.38
N TRP A 313 4.43 -37.61 6.34
CA TRP A 313 3.29 -36.89 5.79
C TRP A 313 2.67 -37.65 4.62
N GLN A 314 1.51 -38.24 4.86
CA GLN A 314 0.68 -38.81 3.79
C GLN A 314 -0.33 -37.76 3.31
N GLU A 315 -0.49 -37.61 2.00
CA GLU A 315 -1.54 -36.80 1.36
C GLU A 315 -2.91 -37.49 1.47
N THR A 316 -3.29 -37.91 2.67
CA THR A 316 -4.57 -38.57 2.96
C THR A 316 -5.60 -37.61 3.53
N GLU A 317 -5.22 -36.34 3.70
CA GLU A 317 -6.05 -35.30 4.30
C GLU A 317 -6.30 -34.15 3.32
N ASP A 318 -7.46 -33.53 3.50
CA ASP A 318 -7.88 -32.32 2.83
C ASP A 318 -6.92 -31.17 3.16
N MET A 319 -6.23 -30.65 2.14
CA MET A 319 -5.23 -29.59 2.31
C MET A 319 -5.77 -28.24 1.82
N PRO A 320 -5.71 -27.18 2.64
CA PRO A 320 -5.91 -25.82 2.17
C PRO A 320 -4.86 -25.45 1.12
N ILE A 321 -5.31 -24.94 -0.02
CA ILE A 321 -4.46 -24.46 -1.12
C ILE A 321 -4.60 -22.96 -1.35
N TYR A 322 -5.59 -22.32 -0.72
CA TYR A 322 -5.82 -20.87 -0.78
C TYR A 322 -6.63 -20.41 0.42
N ALA A 323 -6.32 -19.23 0.97
CA ALA A 323 -7.14 -18.56 1.97
C ALA A 323 -7.19 -17.05 1.71
N LYS A 324 -8.35 -16.42 1.82
CA LYS A 324 -8.53 -14.96 1.74
C LYS A 324 -9.39 -14.46 2.89
N TYR A 325 -8.90 -13.44 3.58
CA TYR A 325 -9.45 -12.92 4.81
C TYR A 325 -10.07 -11.54 4.61
N GLY A 326 -11.32 -11.39 5.05
CA GLY A 326 -11.98 -10.09 5.20
C GLY A 326 -11.70 -9.44 6.56
N SER A 327 -10.51 -9.64 7.14
CA SER A 327 -10.20 -9.26 8.54
C SER A 327 -10.19 -7.74 8.77
N GLU A 328 -10.05 -6.92 7.72
CA GLU A 328 -10.14 -5.45 7.79
C GLU A 328 -11.59 -4.93 7.86
N ARG A 329 -12.61 -5.78 7.69
CA ARG A 329 -14.03 -5.40 7.80
C ARG A 329 -14.44 -5.30 9.27
N MET A 330 -15.57 -4.63 9.56
CA MET A 330 -16.17 -4.69 10.90
C MET A 330 -16.54 -6.12 11.30
N GLU A 331 -16.62 -6.40 12.60
CA GLU A 331 -16.78 -7.77 13.13
C GLU A 331 -17.93 -8.56 12.51
N ASP A 332 -19.05 -7.91 12.18
CA ASP A 332 -20.25 -8.51 11.57
C ASP A 332 -20.01 -9.10 10.17
N TYR A 333 -18.93 -8.70 9.49
CA TYR A 333 -18.62 -9.07 8.11
C TYR A 333 -17.26 -9.74 7.94
N ARG A 334 -16.56 -10.08 9.04
CA ARG A 334 -15.26 -10.77 8.97
C ARG A 334 -15.46 -12.24 8.64
N ILE A 335 -15.09 -12.61 7.41
CA ILE A 335 -15.09 -14.00 6.95
C ILE A 335 -13.73 -14.40 6.38
N CYS A 336 -13.49 -15.70 6.32
CA CYS A 336 -12.41 -16.30 5.55
C CYS A 336 -13.00 -17.14 4.42
N THR A 337 -12.52 -16.94 3.21
CA THR A 337 -12.75 -17.81 2.05
C THR A 337 -11.55 -18.76 1.94
N THR A 338 -11.77 -20.07 2.04
CA THR A 338 -10.70 -21.07 1.91
C THR A 338 -11.03 -22.05 0.79
N MET A 339 -10.02 -22.40 -0.02
CA MET A 339 -10.09 -23.48 -0.99
C MET A 339 -9.29 -24.66 -0.48
N ILE A 340 -9.92 -25.82 -0.47
CA ILE A 340 -9.35 -27.07 -0.01
C ILE A 340 -9.31 -28.03 -1.20
N LYS A 341 -8.23 -28.80 -1.31
CA LYS A 341 -8.11 -29.90 -2.25
C LYS A 341 -8.04 -31.22 -1.48
N SER A 342 -8.95 -32.13 -1.80
CA SER A 342 -8.94 -33.48 -1.23
C SER A 342 -7.92 -34.38 -1.95
N PRO A 343 -7.52 -35.51 -1.33
CA PRO A 343 -6.55 -36.44 -1.93
C PRO A 343 -6.91 -36.97 -3.33
N ASP A 344 -8.20 -37.06 -3.65
CA ASP A 344 -8.71 -37.46 -4.97
C ASP A 344 -8.66 -36.33 -6.02
N GLY A 345 -8.25 -35.13 -5.63
CA GLY A 345 -8.11 -33.96 -6.49
C GLY A 345 -9.36 -33.07 -6.54
N GLU A 346 -10.45 -33.41 -5.86
CA GLU A 346 -11.65 -32.57 -5.79
C GLU A 346 -11.34 -31.26 -5.05
N LYS A 347 -11.75 -30.12 -5.64
CA LYS A 347 -11.61 -28.79 -5.03
C LYS A 347 -12.92 -28.36 -4.38
N LYS A 348 -12.85 -27.85 -3.16
CA LYS A 348 -13.99 -27.37 -2.37
C LYS A 348 -13.70 -25.96 -1.88
N VAL A 349 -14.69 -25.06 -2.01
CA VAL A 349 -14.57 -23.68 -1.54
C VAL A 349 -15.50 -23.47 -0.35
N TYR A 350 -14.98 -22.88 0.72
CA TYR A 350 -15.71 -22.61 1.94
C TYR A 350 -15.62 -21.14 2.32
N LYS A 351 -16.73 -20.59 2.80
CA LYS A 351 -16.78 -19.30 3.50
C LYS A 351 -17.18 -19.54 4.95
N ILE A 352 -16.40 -19.00 5.88
CA ILE A 352 -16.54 -19.19 7.34
C ILE A 352 -16.38 -17.89 8.10
N ALA A 353 -17.10 -17.76 9.21
CA ALA A 353 -17.03 -16.59 10.09
C ALA A 353 -15.73 -16.56 10.90
N LEU A 354 -15.07 -15.40 10.96
CA LEU A 354 -13.89 -15.19 11.81
C LEU A 354 -14.26 -14.69 13.21
N SER A 355 -15.46 -14.14 13.38
CA SER A 355 -16.00 -13.67 14.65
C SER A 355 -17.33 -14.36 14.97
N THR A 356 -17.74 -14.32 16.24
CA THR A 356 -19.07 -14.79 16.63
C THR A 356 -20.18 -13.96 15.97
N HIS A 357 -19.95 -12.65 15.79
CA HIS A 357 -20.87 -11.71 15.15
C HIS A 357 -21.12 -12.02 13.66
N ALA A 358 -20.08 -12.44 12.93
CA ALA A 358 -20.16 -12.77 11.50
C ALA A 358 -20.95 -14.06 11.18
N ASN A 359 -21.36 -14.86 12.18
CA ASN A 359 -22.18 -16.05 11.94
C ASN A 359 -23.51 -15.73 11.25
N ALA A 360 -24.16 -14.62 11.63
CA ALA A 360 -25.40 -14.20 10.98
C ALA A 360 -25.19 -13.83 9.50
N HIS A 361 -23.98 -13.40 9.14
CA HIS A 361 -23.60 -13.11 7.76
C HIS A 361 -23.43 -14.38 6.93
N ILE A 362 -22.79 -15.41 7.49
CA ILE A 362 -22.68 -16.75 6.88
C ILE A 362 -24.05 -17.38 6.64
N ASP A 363 -24.98 -17.28 7.60
CA ASP A 363 -26.34 -17.80 7.44
C ASP A 363 -27.10 -17.10 6.31
N ARG A 364 -26.96 -15.77 6.21
CA ARG A 364 -27.56 -14.97 5.12
C ARG A 364 -26.98 -15.37 3.76
N LEU A 365 -25.65 -15.51 3.68
CA LEU A 365 -24.95 -15.91 2.47
C LEU A 365 -25.50 -17.21 1.87
N ALA A 366 -25.78 -18.22 2.70
CA ALA A 366 -26.37 -19.47 2.23
C ALA A 366 -27.76 -19.27 1.60
N SER A 367 -28.57 -18.38 2.18
CA SER A 367 -29.93 -18.09 1.70
C SER A 367 -29.94 -17.25 0.42
N ASN A 368 -28.87 -16.49 0.15
CA ASN A 368 -28.78 -15.62 -1.02
C ASN A 368 -28.78 -16.39 -2.34
N CYS A 369 -28.23 -17.62 -2.37
CA CYS A 369 -28.21 -18.45 -3.57
C CYS A 369 -29.61 -18.65 -4.17
N ASP A 370 -30.59 -19.03 -3.35
CA ASP A 370 -31.96 -19.29 -3.82
C ASP A 370 -32.67 -18.00 -4.24
N ARG A 371 -32.41 -16.91 -3.52
CA ARG A 371 -32.99 -15.58 -3.81
C ARG A 371 -32.49 -15.02 -5.14
N LEU A 372 -31.19 -15.16 -5.42
CA LEU A 372 -30.60 -14.72 -6.68
C LEU A 372 -31.01 -15.63 -7.84
N LYS A 373 -31.20 -16.95 -7.62
CA LYS A 373 -31.75 -17.85 -8.66
C LYS A 373 -33.11 -17.37 -9.14
N GLU A 374 -34.00 -16.97 -8.22
CA GLU A 374 -35.32 -16.44 -8.56
C GLU A 374 -35.22 -15.09 -9.31
N GLN A 375 -34.33 -14.20 -8.85
CA GLN A 375 -34.13 -12.90 -9.49
C GLN A 375 -33.51 -12.98 -10.89
N PHE A 376 -32.54 -13.87 -11.08
CA PHE A 376 -31.82 -14.00 -12.33
C PHE A 376 -32.69 -14.58 -13.44
N GLY A 377 -33.67 -15.42 -13.11
CA GLY A 377 -34.66 -15.95 -14.06
C GLY A 377 -34.01 -16.47 -15.35
N ASP A 378 -34.49 -15.98 -16.50
CA ASP A 378 -34.02 -16.38 -17.83
C ASP A 378 -32.92 -15.45 -18.41
N THR A 379 -32.26 -14.63 -17.58
CA THR A 379 -31.21 -13.69 -18.05
C THR A 379 -29.91 -14.38 -18.52
N GLY A 380 -29.77 -15.67 -18.22
CA GLY A 380 -28.54 -16.44 -18.43
C GLY A 380 -27.50 -16.28 -17.31
N LEU A 381 -27.80 -15.50 -16.27
CA LEU A 381 -27.03 -15.49 -15.02
C LEU A 381 -27.48 -16.65 -14.13
N VAL A 382 -26.54 -17.28 -13.44
CA VAL A 382 -26.82 -18.30 -12.42
C VAL A 382 -25.89 -18.07 -11.22
N PRO A 383 -26.37 -18.05 -9.97
CA PRO A 383 -25.45 -18.01 -8.83
C PRO A 383 -24.82 -19.40 -8.65
N ALA A 384 -23.54 -19.44 -8.30
CA ALA A 384 -22.83 -20.67 -7.96
C ALA A 384 -23.59 -21.42 -6.85
N SER A 385 -23.71 -22.73 -6.95
CA SER A 385 -24.44 -23.53 -5.96
C SER A 385 -23.75 -23.45 -4.60
N SER A 386 -24.52 -23.12 -3.55
CA SER A 386 -24.04 -23.20 -2.17
C SER A 386 -24.86 -24.13 -1.30
N SER A 387 -24.21 -24.71 -0.29
CA SER A 387 -24.86 -25.49 0.77
C SER A 387 -24.40 -25.03 2.15
N LEU A 388 -25.34 -24.73 3.05
CA LEU A 388 -25.07 -24.46 4.46
C LEU A 388 -24.67 -25.76 5.17
N ILE A 389 -23.57 -25.72 5.89
CA ILE A 389 -23.08 -26.81 6.73
C ILE A 389 -23.25 -26.40 8.19
N ARG A 390 -24.06 -27.17 8.93
CA ARG A 390 -24.40 -26.88 10.34
C ARG A 390 -23.50 -27.60 11.33
N GLY A 391 -22.95 -26.88 12.30
CA GLY A 391 -21.97 -27.40 13.25
C GLY A 391 -22.55 -28.20 14.42
N ARG A 392 -22.76 -29.53 14.26
CA ARG A 392 -22.98 -30.44 15.41
C ARG A 392 -21.72 -31.16 15.89
N GLU A 393 -20.65 -31.25 15.08
CA GLU A 393 -19.35 -31.77 15.50
C GLU A 393 -18.25 -30.79 15.10
N LYS A 394 -17.57 -30.21 16.10
CA LYS A 394 -16.49 -29.22 15.92
C LYS A 394 -15.25 -29.75 15.16
N SER A 395 -15.15 -31.06 14.93
CA SER A 395 -13.86 -31.71 14.62
C SER A 395 -13.54 -31.93 13.14
N ILE A 396 -14.45 -31.70 12.17
CA ILE A 396 -14.24 -32.17 10.79
C ILE A 396 -14.23 -31.06 9.72
N LEU A 397 -14.85 -29.90 9.96
CA LEU A 397 -15.12 -29.00 8.83
C LEU A 397 -13.99 -28.05 8.46
N PHE A 398 -13.11 -27.66 9.40
CA PHE A 398 -12.12 -26.60 9.20
C PHE A 398 -10.85 -26.79 10.04
N ALA A 399 -10.18 -27.93 9.91
CA ALA A 399 -8.75 -27.97 10.25
C ALA A 399 -8.13 -26.79 9.52
N GLY A 400 -7.71 -25.75 10.22
CA GLY A 400 -7.49 -24.49 9.52
C GLY A 400 -7.59 -23.26 10.37
N VAL A 401 -8.80 -23.04 10.88
CA VAL A 401 -9.23 -21.67 11.12
C VAL A 401 -9.48 -21.47 12.58
N ALA A 402 -8.89 -20.42 13.13
CA ALA A 402 -9.18 -19.88 14.47
C ALA A 402 -10.60 -19.29 14.52
N SER A 403 -11.55 -20.08 14.05
CA SER A 403 -12.89 -19.75 13.64
C SER A 403 -13.79 -19.71 14.86
N SER A 404 -14.53 -18.62 14.97
CA SER A 404 -15.68 -18.54 15.88
C SER A 404 -16.96 -19.03 15.23
N ALA A 405 -16.87 -19.64 14.04
CA ALA A 405 -18.01 -20.06 13.25
C ALA A 405 -18.76 -21.24 13.89
N LYS A 406 -20.08 -21.16 13.87
CA LYS A 406 -21.01 -22.24 14.18
C LYS A 406 -21.36 -23.03 12.92
N ASP A 407 -21.62 -22.30 11.83
CA ASP A 407 -22.02 -22.83 10.54
C ASP A 407 -21.03 -22.33 9.46
N ALA A 408 -21.07 -22.94 8.28
CA ALA A 408 -20.23 -22.57 7.15
C ALA A 408 -20.98 -22.72 5.83
N VAL A 409 -20.56 -21.99 4.80
CA VAL A 409 -21.13 -22.14 3.45
C VAL A 409 -20.10 -22.80 2.55
N ARG A 410 -20.44 -23.95 1.99
CA ARG A 410 -19.67 -24.60 0.94
C ARG A 410 -20.23 -24.20 -0.42
N PHE A 411 -19.35 -23.75 -1.30
CA PHE A 411 -19.65 -23.46 -2.70
C PHE A 411 -19.15 -24.59 -3.59
N GLU A 412 -19.88 -24.85 -4.66
CA GLU A 412 -19.39 -25.62 -5.80
C GLU A 412 -18.16 -24.93 -6.41
N TYR A 413 -17.13 -25.72 -6.74
CA TYR A 413 -16.01 -25.20 -7.51
C TYR A 413 -16.42 -25.10 -8.98
N VAL A 414 -16.43 -23.89 -9.51
CA VAL A 414 -16.78 -23.59 -10.90
C VAL A 414 -15.49 -23.45 -11.70
N SER A 415 -15.28 -24.29 -12.72
CA SER A 415 -14.19 -24.13 -13.69
C SER A 415 -14.57 -23.15 -14.80
N GLY A 416 -13.57 -22.56 -15.44
CA GLY A 416 -13.74 -21.58 -16.52
C GLY A 416 -12.74 -20.44 -16.43
N ILE A 417 -12.96 -19.41 -17.25
CA ILE A 417 -12.27 -18.12 -17.18
C ILE A 417 -13.23 -17.05 -16.67
N SER A 418 -12.72 -16.11 -15.87
CA SER A 418 -13.56 -15.00 -15.42
C SER A 418 -13.92 -14.08 -16.58
N LEU A 419 -15.05 -13.36 -16.45
CA LEU A 419 -15.43 -12.34 -17.41
C LEU A 419 -14.34 -11.25 -17.51
N GLU A 420 -13.65 -10.95 -16.40
CA GLU A 420 -12.50 -10.05 -16.39
C GLU A 420 -11.31 -10.58 -17.19
N GLU A 421 -10.91 -11.84 -16.95
CA GLU A 421 -9.85 -12.50 -17.74
C GLU A 421 -10.20 -12.48 -19.22
N ARG A 422 -11.46 -12.77 -19.57
CA ARG A 422 -11.90 -12.74 -20.96
C ARG A 422 -11.82 -11.33 -21.58
N LEU A 423 -12.16 -10.29 -20.84
CA LEU A 423 -12.01 -8.90 -21.30
C LEU A 423 -10.53 -8.53 -21.50
N ASN A 424 -9.65 -8.98 -20.59
CA ASN A 424 -8.20 -8.79 -20.71
C ASN A 424 -7.63 -9.53 -21.94
N GLU A 425 -8.03 -10.77 -22.20
CA GLU A 425 -7.65 -11.52 -23.41
C GLU A 425 -8.05 -10.77 -24.68
N LEU A 426 -9.30 -10.29 -24.74
CA LEU A 426 -9.80 -9.55 -25.91
C LEU A 426 -9.07 -8.23 -26.13
N GLU A 427 -8.69 -7.55 -25.05
CA GLU A 427 -7.89 -6.34 -25.13
C GLU A 427 -6.48 -6.63 -25.66
N ALA A 428 -5.82 -7.69 -25.17
CA ALA A 428 -4.52 -8.14 -25.66
C ALA A 428 -4.55 -8.58 -27.13
N GLU A 429 -5.66 -9.18 -27.57
CA GLU A 429 -5.90 -9.57 -28.97
C GLU A 429 -6.40 -8.40 -29.85
N GLU A 430 -6.53 -7.19 -29.28
CA GLU A 430 -7.10 -5.98 -29.92
C GLU A 430 -8.52 -6.16 -30.49
N LYS A 431 -9.31 -7.10 -29.94
CA LYS A 431 -10.68 -7.42 -30.38
C LYS A 431 -11.73 -6.53 -29.70
N TYR A 432 -11.54 -5.22 -29.78
CA TYR A 432 -12.38 -4.21 -29.11
C TYR A 432 -13.90 -4.29 -29.41
N PRO A 433 -14.35 -4.58 -30.65
CA PRO A 433 -15.79 -4.72 -30.91
C PRO A 433 -16.46 -5.88 -30.15
N GLN A 434 -15.72 -6.97 -29.90
CA GLN A 434 -16.23 -8.10 -29.12
C GLN A 434 -16.30 -7.73 -27.63
N MET A 435 -15.27 -7.06 -27.12
CA MET A 435 -15.22 -6.52 -25.76
C MET A 435 -16.40 -5.58 -25.48
N GLU A 436 -16.71 -4.66 -26.41
CA GLU A 436 -17.91 -3.81 -26.35
C GLU A 436 -19.20 -4.64 -26.31
N SER A 437 -19.32 -5.67 -27.15
CA SER A 437 -20.50 -6.55 -27.19
C SER A 437 -20.73 -7.27 -25.86
N ILE A 438 -19.67 -7.76 -25.22
CA ILE A 438 -19.75 -8.46 -23.93
C ILE A 438 -20.16 -7.50 -22.80
N ILE A 439 -19.57 -6.31 -22.75
CA ILE A 439 -19.95 -5.29 -21.75
C ILE A 439 -21.42 -4.87 -21.93
N MET A 440 -21.88 -4.77 -23.18
CA MET A 440 -23.28 -4.47 -23.48
C MET A 440 -24.22 -5.65 -23.15
N GLU A 441 -23.76 -6.89 -23.32
CA GLU A 441 -24.48 -8.09 -22.87
C GLU A 441 -24.63 -8.08 -21.35
N TYR A 442 -23.56 -7.82 -20.61
CA TYR A 442 -23.59 -7.67 -19.15
C TYR A 442 -24.62 -6.63 -18.71
N CYS A 443 -24.61 -5.44 -19.33
CA CYS A 443 -25.58 -4.39 -19.06
C CYS A 443 -27.02 -4.86 -19.35
N ARG A 444 -27.24 -5.59 -20.46
CA ARG A 444 -28.56 -6.11 -20.81
C ARG A 444 -29.05 -7.14 -19.79
N LYS A 445 -28.19 -8.07 -19.35
CA LYS A 445 -28.54 -9.07 -18.33
C LYS A 445 -28.99 -8.39 -17.04
N LEU A 446 -28.24 -7.41 -16.54
CA LEU A 446 -28.61 -6.66 -15.33
C LEU A 446 -29.89 -5.83 -15.46
N ASN A 447 -30.13 -5.21 -16.62
CA ASN A 447 -31.37 -4.47 -16.88
C ASN A 447 -32.59 -5.39 -17.08
N SER A 448 -32.38 -6.69 -17.28
CA SER A 448 -33.43 -7.69 -17.52
C SER A 448 -33.75 -8.55 -16.30
N LEU A 449 -33.14 -8.26 -15.14
CA LEU A 449 -33.45 -8.94 -13.88
C LEU A 449 -34.94 -8.82 -13.54
N THR A 450 -35.49 -9.80 -12.83
CA THR A 450 -36.87 -9.71 -12.30
C THR A 450 -36.90 -8.82 -11.04
N ASP A 451 -38.10 -8.44 -10.58
CA ASP A 451 -38.32 -7.55 -9.41
C ASP A 451 -37.78 -6.11 -9.54
N VAL A 452 -37.73 -5.66 -10.79
CA VAL A 452 -37.34 -4.32 -11.16
C VAL A 452 -38.47 -3.32 -10.91
N THR A 453 -38.27 -2.37 -9.99
CA THR A 453 -39.25 -1.33 -9.64
C THR A 453 -38.68 0.08 -9.77
N GLU A 454 -39.53 1.12 -9.74
CA GLU A 454 -39.03 2.50 -9.66
C GLU A 454 -38.21 2.65 -8.36
N PHE A 455 -36.93 3.00 -8.49
CA PHE A 455 -36.03 3.15 -7.34
C PHE A 455 -36.55 4.22 -6.37
N ARG A 456 -36.66 3.84 -5.10
CA ARG A 456 -36.97 4.75 -3.99
C ARG A 456 -36.02 4.46 -2.84
N ARG A 457 -35.43 5.52 -2.29
CA ARG A 457 -34.59 5.43 -1.10
C ARG A 457 -35.42 4.89 0.07
N SER A 458 -34.85 3.90 0.76
CA SER A 458 -35.35 3.39 2.03
C SER A 458 -34.50 3.92 3.18
N VAL A 459 -34.93 3.68 4.42
CA VAL A 459 -34.11 4.00 5.60
C VAL A 459 -32.80 3.23 5.57
N LYS A 460 -32.84 1.93 5.22
CA LYS A 460 -31.63 1.10 5.08
C LYS A 460 -30.68 1.60 3.98
N PHE A 461 -31.22 2.10 2.87
CA PHE A 461 -30.41 2.73 1.84
C PHE A 461 -29.65 3.94 2.40
N ASP A 462 -30.34 4.82 3.12
CA ASP A 462 -29.73 6.02 3.72
C ASP A 462 -28.72 5.67 4.84
N GLU A 463 -28.89 4.54 5.54
CA GLU A 463 -27.91 4.03 6.52
C GLU A 463 -26.59 3.60 5.88
N VAL A 464 -26.64 2.98 4.70
CA VAL A 464 -25.44 2.49 3.99
C VAL A 464 -24.78 3.60 3.16
N PHE A 465 -25.57 4.37 2.42
CA PHE A 465 -25.06 5.33 1.43
C PHE A 465 -25.10 6.79 1.88
N GLY A 466 -25.77 7.09 2.99
CA GLY A 466 -26.13 8.44 3.39
C GLY A 466 -27.27 9.01 2.54
N ARG A 467 -27.72 10.23 2.89
CA ARG A 467 -28.71 10.95 2.08
C ARG A 467 -28.07 11.45 0.79
N ARG A 468 -28.58 10.97 -0.34
CA ARG A 468 -28.12 11.36 -1.69
C ARG A 468 -29.27 11.88 -2.53
N ASP A 469 -28.95 12.84 -3.41
CA ASP A 469 -29.91 13.47 -4.31
C ASP A 469 -29.80 12.88 -5.72
N PHE A 470 -30.89 12.28 -6.19
CA PHE A 470 -30.99 11.68 -7.52
C PHE A 470 -31.71 12.65 -8.47
N LYS A 471 -30.99 13.14 -9.48
CA LYS A 471 -31.51 14.12 -10.45
C LYS A 471 -32.45 13.54 -11.51
N LYS A 472 -32.48 12.21 -11.66
CA LYS A 472 -33.36 11.48 -12.57
C LYS A 472 -33.97 10.27 -11.88
N LYS A 473 -35.00 9.69 -12.51
CA LYS A 473 -35.61 8.44 -12.06
C LYS A 473 -34.73 7.26 -12.44
N TYR A 474 -34.56 6.34 -11.51
CA TYR A 474 -33.82 5.11 -11.71
C TYR A 474 -34.74 3.91 -11.61
N ILE A 475 -34.28 2.85 -12.22
CA ILE A 475 -34.80 1.53 -12.05
C ILE A 475 -34.00 0.88 -10.90
N GLY A 476 -34.72 0.41 -9.88
CA GLY A 476 -34.16 -0.20 -8.69
C GLY A 476 -34.27 -1.72 -8.71
N ILE A 477 -33.21 -2.41 -8.28
CA ILE A 477 -33.18 -3.86 -8.08
C ILE A 477 -33.10 -4.21 -6.60
N SER A 478 -33.93 -5.15 -6.16
CA SER A 478 -33.97 -5.69 -4.79
C SER A 478 -34.53 -7.12 -4.82
N PRO A 479 -33.88 -8.13 -4.21
CA PRO A 479 -32.55 -8.03 -3.60
C PRO A 479 -31.49 -7.58 -4.59
N CYS A 480 -30.36 -7.06 -4.13
CA CYS A 480 -29.28 -6.67 -5.03
C CYS A 480 -27.95 -7.16 -4.49
N ASP A 481 -27.24 -7.90 -5.32
CA ASP A 481 -25.85 -8.25 -5.10
C ASP A 481 -24.94 -7.11 -5.57
N PHE A 482 -24.13 -6.55 -4.67
CA PHE A 482 -23.18 -5.49 -5.02
C PHE A 482 -21.86 -6.04 -5.58
N ASP A 483 -21.64 -7.36 -5.50
CA ASP A 483 -20.40 -8.03 -5.95
C ASP A 483 -20.49 -8.63 -7.36
N MET A 484 -21.40 -8.13 -8.18
CA MET A 484 -21.54 -8.44 -9.61
C MET A 484 -20.41 -7.84 -10.47
N ILE A 485 -19.18 -7.76 -9.95
CA ILE A 485 -17.99 -7.32 -10.68
C ILE A 485 -17.49 -8.40 -11.65
N PHE A 486 -16.74 -8.02 -12.68
CA PHE A 486 -16.35 -8.95 -13.76
C PHE A 486 -15.50 -10.14 -13.27
N SER A 487 -14.64 -9.95 -12.28
CA SER A 487 -13.84 -11.04 -11.69
C SER A 487 -14.65 -12.07 -10.92
N ASN A 488 -15.86 -11.72 -10.46
CA ASN A 488 -16.77 -12.61 -9.74
C ASN A 488 -17.77 -13.33 -10.67
N ILE A 489 -17.65 -13.15 -11.99
CA ILE A 489 -18.51 -13.80 -12.99
C ILE A 489 -17.67 -14.78 -13.79
N MET A 490 -18.03 -16.06 -13.71
CA MET A 490 -17.37 -17.15 -14.40
C MET A 490 -18.11 -17.51 -15.68
N LEU A 491 -17.39 -17.54 -16.80
CA LEU A 491 -17.93 -17.96 -18.08
C LEU A 491 -17.85 -19.49 -18.20
N ASP A 492 -18.86 -20.08 -18.84
CA ASP A 492 -18.88 -21.50 -19.15
C ASP A 492 -17.62 -21.92 -19.95
N GLU A 493 -17.00 -23.02 -19.57
CA GLU A 493 -15.73 -23.45 -20.17
C GLU A 493 -15.89 -23.83 -21.66
N ASP A 494 -17.02 -24.43 -22.03
CA ASP A 494 -17.31 -24.92 -23.37
C ASP A 494 -17.97 -23.85 -24.24
N GLU A 495 -18.95 -23.12 -23.69
CA GLU A 495 -19.76 -22.15 -24.42
C GLU A 495 -19.28 -20.69 -24.30
N LYS A 496 -18.36 -20.43 -23.36
CA LYS A 496 -17.78 -19.10 -23.06
C LYS A 496 -18.85 -18.02 -22.92
N GLU A 497 -18.77 -17.01 -23.78
CA GLU A 497 -19.65 -15.85 -23.82
C GLU A 497 -21.10 -16.21 -24.17
N ASN A 498 -21.32 -17.33 -24.87
CA ASN A 498 -22.65 -17.77 -25.33
C ASN A 498 -23.37 -18.66 -24.30
N GLY A 499 -22.66 -19.13 -23.28
CA GLY A 499 -23.18 -20.01 -22.25
C GLY A 499 -23.77 -19.26 -21.05
N LYS A 500 -23.95 -19.99 -19.95
CA LYS A 500 -24.37 -19.41 -18.67
C LYS A 500 -23.22 -18.65 -18.02
N TRP A 501 -23.57 -17.56 -17.35
CA TRP A 501 -22.64 -16.73 -16.61
C TRP A 501 -22.85 -16.99 -15.12
N THR A 502 -21.87 -17.65 -14.50
CA THR A 502 -21.98 -18.09 -13.11
C THR A 502 -21.44 -17.04 -12.15
N VAL A 503 -22.30 -16.49 -11.29
CA VAL A 503 -21.94 -15.52 -10.25
C VAL A 503 -21.37 -16.26 -9.05
N LEU A 504 -20.08 -16.09 -8.77
CA LEU A 504 -19.34 -16.83 -7.74
C LEU A 504 -19.57 -16.27 -6.35
N ASP A 505 -19.54 -14.95 -6.23
CA ASP A 505 -19.60 -14.26 -4.95
C ASP A 505 -20.87 -13.44 -4.84
N TYR A 506 -21.71 -13.80 -3.87
CA TYR A 506 -22.95 -13.12 -3.52
C TYR A 506 -22.98 -12.81 -2.02
N GLU A 507 -21.85 -12.32 -1.51
CA GLU A 507 -21.67 -11.88 -0.14
C GLU A 507 -22.50 -10.64 0.19
N TRP A 508 -22.60 -9.67 -0.72
CA TRP A 508 -23.26 -8.39 -0.48
C TRP A 508 -24.63 -8.30 -1.13
N VAL A 509 -25.51 -9.25 -0.80
CA VAL A 509 -26.92 -9.18 -1.19
C VAL A 509 -27.72 -8.42 -0.14
N TRP A 510 -28.28 -7.29 -0.57
CA TRP A 510 -29.08 -6.40 0.28
C TRP A 510 -30.56 -6.40 -0.09
N ASP A 511 -31.42 -6.25 0.92
CA ASP A 511 -32.89 -6.29 0.78
C ASP A 511 -33.51 -4.92 0.50
N PHE A 512 -32.72 -3.97 0.00
CA PHE A 512 -33.21 -2.65 -0.36
C PHE A 512 -32.82 -2.33 -1.80
N ALA A 513 -33.69 -1.56 -2.48
CA ALA A 513 -33.49 -1.21 -3.86
C ALA A 513 -32.25 -0.31 -4.04
N VAL A 514 -31.45 -0.58 -5.08
CA VAL A 514 -30.41 0.32 -5.58
C VAL A 514 -30.52 0.50 -7.10
N PRO A 515 -30.05 1.62 -7.68
CA PRO A 515 -30.02 1.79 -9.12
C PRO A 515 -29.22 0.68 -9.82
N VAL A 516 -29.77 0.07 -10.87
CA VAL A 516 -29.03 -0.92 -11.69
C VAL A 516 -27.71 -0.33 -12.22
N GLN A 517 -27.72 0.94 -12.58
CA GLN A 517 -26.55 1.69 -13.05
C GLN A 517 -25.43 1.78 -12.00
N PHE A 518 -25.76 1.70 -10.70
CA PHE A 518 -24.74 1.67 -9.65
C PHE A 518 -23.97 0.35 -9.66
N VAL A 519 -24.64 -0.79 -9.89
CA VAL A 519 -23.99 -2.11 -10.02
C VAL A 519 -23.12 -2.16 -11.26
N ILE A 520 -23.63 -1.65 -12.40
CA ILE A 520 -22.84 -1.54 -13.64
C ILE A 520 -21.62 -0.63 -13.42
N TYR A 521 -21.81 0.52 -12.76
CA TYR A 521 -20.71 1.41 -12.40
C TYR A 521 -19.63 0.68 -11.61
N ARG A 522 -20.00 -0.12 -10.60
CA ARG A 522 -19.04 -0.89 -9.79
C ARG A 522 -18.21 -1.84 -10.64
N ALA A 523 -18.82 -2.63 -11.51
CA ALA A 523 -18.10 -3.56 -12.38
C ALA A 523 -17.10 -2.85 -13.30
N LEU A 524 -17.52 -1.73 -13.91
CA LEU A 524 -16.65 -0.89 -14.73
C LEU A 524 -15.53 -0.23 -13.91
N PHE A 525 -15.86 0.26 -12.71
CA PHE A 525 -14.92 0.92 -11.82
C PHE A 525 -13.79 -0.04 -11.44
N TYR A 526 -14.10 -1.25 -10.96
CA TYR A 526 -13.06 -2.21 -10.56
C TYR A 526 -12.20 -2.67 -11.74
N HIS A 527 -12.79 -2.89 -12.92
CA HIS A 527 -12.02 -3.36 -14.08
C HIS A 527 -11.14 -2.26 -14.71
N PHE A 528 -11.64 -1.03 -14.84
CA PHE A 528 -10.97 0.06 -15.56
C PHE A 528 -10.26 1.08 -14.66
N ARG A 529 -10.34 0.96 -13.33
CA ARG A 529 -9.62 1.86 -12.41
C ARG A 529 -8.12 1.80 -12.67
N GLY A 530 -7.50 2.97 -12.84
CA GLY A 530 -6.07 3.09 -13.14
C GLY A 530 -5.67 2.76 -14.58
N ARG A 531 -6.62 2.36 -15.45
CA ARG A 531 -6.40 1.97 -16.85
C ARG A 531 -6.87 3.06 -17.82
N THR A 532 -6.28 4.26 -17.76
CA THR A 532 -6.75 5.42 -18.54
C THR A 532 -6.31 5.44 -20.00
N ASP A 533 -5.28 4.69 -20.37
CA ASP A 533 -4.65 4.73 -21.71
C ASP A 533 -4.64 3.36 -22.39
N THR A 534 -5.73 2.60 -22.30
CA THR A 534 -5.81 1.30 -22.96
C THR A 534 -6.26 1.40 -24.42
N GLY A 535 -5.96 0.38 -25.20
CA GLY A 535 -6.39 0.29 -26.59
C GLY A 535 -7.92 0.33 -26.74
N PHE A 536 -8.66 -0.26 -25.80
CA PHE A 536 -10.12 -0.19 -25.76
C PHE A 536 -10.62 1.25 -25.48
N SER A 537 -9.98 1.95 -24.53
CA SER A 537 -10.31 3.35 -24.23
C SER A 537 -10.11 4.26 -25.45
N MET A 538 -9.04 4.04 -26.22
CA MET A 538 -8.80 4.74 -27.49
C MET A 538 -9.85 4.39 -28.55
N TYR A 539 -10.25 3.12 -28.65
CA TYR A 539 -11.30 2.66 -29.56
C TYR A 539 -12.64 3.38 -29.29
N LEU A 540 -13.07 3.47 -28.04
CA LEU A 540 -14.30 4.18 -27.66
C LEU A 540 -14.17 5.69 -27.89
N SER A 541 -13.02 6.28 -27.57
CA SER A 541 -12.76 7.70 -27.78
C SER A 541 -12.91 8.11 -29.26
N ARG A 542 -12.51 7.24 -30.20
CA ARG A 542 -12.73 7.46 -31.65
C ARG A 542 -14.21 7.48 -32.05
N LYS A 543 -15.09 6.86 -31.25
CA LYS A 543 -16.55 6.95 -31.39
C LYS A 543 -17.16 8.15 -30.64
N GLY A 544 -16.35 8.96 -29.96
CA GLY A 544 -16.81 10.08 -29.15
C GLY A 544 -17.47 9.66 -27.84
N MET A 545 -17.10 8.49 -27.30
CA MET A 545 -17.66 7.92 -26.06
C MET A 545 -16.53 7.43 -25.13
N ASP A 546 -16.85 7.26 -23.86
CA ASP A 546 -16.07 6.48 -22.90
C ASP A 546 -16.84 5.23 -22.45
N VAL A 547 -16.20 4.37 -21.64
CA VAL A 547 -16.81 3.12 -21.19
C VAL A 547 -18.05 3.32 -20.31
N TYR A 548 -18.13 4.42 -19.54
CA TYR A 548 -19.28 4.71 -18.70
C TYR A 548 -20.48 5.15 -19.56
N SER A 549 -20.24 6.04 -20.54
CA SER A 549 -21.25 6.50 -21.48
C SER A 549 -21.75 5.39 -22.41
N LEU A 550 -20.90 4.41 -22.77
CA LEU A 550 -21.31 3.18 -23.46
C LEU A 550 -22.41 2.44 -22.68
N CYS A 551 -22.28 2.39 -21.35
CA CYS A 551 -23.24 1.78 -20.44
C CYS A 551 -24.37 2.71 -19.98
N GLY A 552 -24.49 3.90 -20.59
CA GLY A 552 -25.55 4.87 -20.29
C GLY A 552 -25.37 5.65 -18.98
N ILE A 553 -24.14 5.74 -18.48
CA ILE A 553 -23.77 6.47 -17.26
C ILE A 553 -23.13 7.81 -17.64
N ASP A 554 -23.74 8.92 -17.23
CA ASP A 554 -23.21 10.26 -17.44
C ASP A 554 -22.18 10.68 -16.35
N ILE A 555 -21.50 11.81 -16.56
CA ILE A 555 -20.47 12.31 -15.63
C ILE A 555 -21.04 12.60 -14.24
N GLY A 556 -22.26 13.11 -14.14
CA GLY A 556 -22.91 13.40 -12.87
C GLY A 556 -23.27 12.13 -12.11
N GLU A 557 -23.72 11.09 -12.82
CA GLU A 557 -23.92 9.75 -12.28
C GLU A 557 -22.63 9.12 -11.81
N ARG A 558 -21.55 9.24 -12.58
CA ARG A 558 -20.23 8.73 -12.19
C ARG A 558 -19.78 9.30 -10.85
N MET A 559 -19.93 10.61 -10.65
CA MET A 559 -19.60 11.26 -9.37
C MET A 559 -20.49 10.74 -8.23
N LEU A 560 -21.80 10.66 -8.46
CA LEU A 560 -22.76 10.14 -7.48
C LEU A 560 -22.48 8.69 -7.08
N PHE A 561 -22.24 7.82 -8.06
CA PHE A 561 -21.96 6.40 -7.83
C PHE A 561 -20.59 6.18 -7.20
N ASN A 562 -19.61 7.03 -7.49
CA ASN A 562 -18.34 7.03 -6.76
C ASN A 562 -18.51 7.40 -5.27
N GLU A 563 -19.36 8.39 -4.96
CA GLU A 563 -19.70 8.72 -3.57
C GLU A 563 -20.46 7.58 -2.87
N MET A 564 -21.36 6.91 -3.58
CA MET A 564 -22.06 5.73 -3.08
C MET A 564 -21.08 4.58 -2.80
N GLU A 565 -20.15 4.32 -3.73
CA GLU A 565 -19.10 3.33 -3.55
C GLU A 565 -18.28 3.61 -2.29
N HIS A 566 -17.82 4.85 -2.16
CA HIS A 566 -17.05 5.28 -1.00
C HIS A 566 -17.85 5.10 0.30
N ALA A 567 -19.12 5.48 0.33
CA ALA A 567 -19.98 5.32 1.52
C ALA A 567 -20.18 3.83 1.88
N PHE A 568 -20.37 2.96 0.89
CA PHE A 568 -20.47 1.53 1.11
C PHE A 568 -19.17 0.94 1.70
N GLN A 569 -18.01 1.30 1.14
CA GLN A 569 -16.71 0.85 1.68
C GLN A 569 -16.51 1.33 3.12
N VAL A 570 -16.82 2.60 3.42
CA VAL A 570 -16.76 3.13 4.80
C VAL A 570 -17.71 2.39 5.73
N HIS A 571 -18.92 2.05 5.27
CA HIS A 571 -19.91 1.30 6.05
C HIS A 571 -19.41 -0.10 6.43
N ILE A 572 -18.87 -0.87 5.49
CA ILE A 572 -18.40 -2.25 5.76
C ILE A 572 -17.10 -2.31 6.57
N ILE A 573 -16.27 -1.26 6.48
CA ILE A 573 -15.08 -1.09 7.32
C ILE A 573 -15.51 -0.71 8.74
N GLY A 574 -16.52 0.14 8.90
CA GLY A 574 -17.12 0.45 10.20
C GLY A 574 -16.18 1.14 11.19
N GLY A 575 -15.12 1.80 10.70
CA GLY A 575 -14.13 2.49 11.54
C GLY A 575 -12.95 1.62 12.01
N THR A 576 -12.84 0.37 11.52
CA THR A 576 -11.66 -0.47 11.74
C THR A 576 -10.39 0.22 11.19
N ALA A 577 -9.25 -0.05 11.82
CA ALA A 577 -7.96 0.44 11.35
C ALA A 577 -7.57 -0.27 10.05
N SER A 578 -8.00 0.27 8.90
CA SER A 578 -7.56 -0.28 7.62
C SER A 578 -6.05 -0.13 7.49
N LEU A 579 -5.41 -1.16 6.97
CA LEU A 579 -3.97 -1.19 6.76
C LEU A 579 -3.53 -0.05 5.83
N GLU A 580 -4.41 0.40 4.92
CA GLU A 580 -4.13 1.51 3.99
C GLU A 580 -4.09 2.85 4.73
N VAL A 581 -5.03 3.07 5.65
CA VAL A 581 -5.01 4.26 6.52
C VAL A 581 -3.80 4.22 7.43
N MET A 582 -3.47 3.06 8.00
CA MET A 582 -2.28 2.91 8.84
C MET A 582 -1.00 3.27 8.07
N GLN A 583 -0.87 2.87 6.80
CA GLN A 583 0.27 3.23 5.96
C GLN A 583 0.47 4.75 5.85
N VAL A 584 -0.63 5.51 5.78
CA VAL A 584 -0.60 6.99 5.71
C VAL A 584 -0.29 7.61 7.07
N LEU A 585 -0.72 7.00 8.17
CA LEU A 585 -0.55 7.53 9.53
C LEU A 585 0.82 7.20 10.15
N MET A 586 1.50 6.15 9.68
CA MET A 586 2.80 5.76 10.21
C MET A 586 3.85 6.86 10.01
N PRO A 587 4.79 7.02 10.97
CA PRO A 587 5.86 8.03 10.89
C PRO A 587 6.99 7.59 9.94
N THR A 588 6.64 7.04 8.78
CA THR A 588 7.55 6.54 7.76
C THR A 588 7.36 7.28 6.45
N THR A 589 8.45 7.50 5.73
CA THR A 589 8.46 8.27 4.48
C THR A 589 8.39 7.36 3.27
N THR A 590 7.54 7.70 2.31
CA THR A 590 7.48 7.05 0.99
C THR A 590 7.84 8.05 -0.09
N ILE A 591 9.02 7.89 -0.70
CA ILE A 591 9.54 8.83 -1.72
C ILE A 591 9.55 8.16 -3.08
N ARG A 592 8.95 8.78 -4.11
CA ARG A 592 9.00 8.24 -5.48
C ARG A 592 10.32 8.59 -6.16
N ILE A 593 10.94 7.63 -6.86
CA ILE A 593 12.22 7.87 -7.55
C ILE A 593 12.18 9.04 -8.53
N ASN A 594 11.06 9.25 -9.23
CA ASN A 594 10.90 10.38 -10.14
C ASN A 594 11.03 11.73 -9.43
N ASN A 595 10.63 11.84 -8.16
CA ASN A 595 10.80 13.05 -7.37
C ASN A 595 12.29 13.26 -7.04
N ILE A 596 13.01 12.19 -6.70
CA ILE A 596 14.45 12.22 -6.40
C ILE A 596 15.24 12.62 -7.65
N VAL A 597 14.96 11.98 -8.80
CA VAL A 597 15.61 12.30 -10.08
C VAL A 597 15.35 13.74 -10.49
N ARG A 598 14.11 14.21 -10.29
CA ARG A 598 13.72 15.59 -10.57
C ARG A 598 14.52 16.58 -9.70
N ILE A 599 14.64 16.34 -8.39
CA ILE A 599 15.48 17.18 -7.51
C ILE A 599 16.96 17.12 -7.92
N GLY A 600 17.49 15.92 -8.19
CA GLY A 600 18.88 15.73 -8.58
C GLY A 600 19.24 16.36 -9.93
N SER A 601 18.32 16.35 -10.91
CA SER A 601 18.55 17.04 -12.19
C SER A 601 18.57 18.55 -12.03
N TYR A 602 17.75 19.09 -11.12
CA TYR A 602 17.77 20.52 -10.80
C TYR A 602 19.07 20.97 -10.15
N LEU A 603 19.61 20.17 -9.22
CA LEU A 603 20.90 20.44 -8.59
C LEU A 603 22.06 20.31 -9.60
N ARG A 604 22.04 19.29 -10.48
CA ARG A 604 23.06 19.12 -11.52
C ARG A 604 23.16 20.31 -12.48
N ASN A 605 22.03 20.97 -12.80
CA ASN A 605 22.06 22.16 -13.65
C ASN A 605 22.85 23.33 -13.02
N LEU A 606 23.03 23.34 -11.70
CA LEU A 606 23.83 24.33 -10.99
C LEU A 606 25.34 24.06 -11.09
N ASP A 607 25.75 22.78 -11.21
CA ASP A 607 27.17 22.38 -11.31
C ASP A 607 27.81 22.88 -12.61
N THR A 608 27.01 23.06 -13.66
CA THR A 608 27.48 23.49 -14.99
C THR A 608 26.61 24.64 -15.51
N PRO A 609 26.71 25.85 -14.94
CA PRO A 609 25.90 26.97 -15.37
C PRO A 609 26.21 27.31 -16.83
N LYS A 610 25.18 27.62 -17.63
CA LYS A 610 25.38 27.98 -19.03
C LYS A 610 25.80 29.44 -19.13
N ILE A 611 27.01 29.66 -19.63
CA ILE A 611 27.60 31.00 -19.73
C ILE A 611 27.84 31.33 -21.18
N TYR A 612 27.24 32.41 -21.64
CA TYR A 612 27.39 32.93 -22.99
C TYR A 612 28.13 34.26 -22.97
N TYR A 613 28.89 34.54 -24.03
CA TYR A 613 29.57 35.82 -24.17
C TYR A 613 29.31 36.46 -25.53
N SER A 614 29.35 37.79 -25.57
CA SER A 614 29.30 38.56 -26.80
C SER A 614 30.41 39.60 -26.87
N ARG A 615 30.88 39.84 -28.10
CA ARG A 615 31.80 40.94 -28.47
C ARG A 615 31.04 42.16 -29.04
N GLY A 616 29.72 42.07 -29.16
CA GLY A 616 28.80 43.06 -29.70
C GLY A 616 27.42 42.93 -29.06
N THR A 617 26.32 43.16 -29.81
CA THR A 617 24.95 43.21 -29.24
C THR A 617 24.21 41.87 -29.19
N ASN A 618 24.65 40.83 -29.90
CA ASN A 618 23.93 39.56 -30.02
C ASN A 618 24.74 38.37 -29.46
N PHE A 619 24.08 37.41 -28.81
CA PHE A 619 24.68 36.14 -28.39
C PHE A 619 24.55 35.11 -29.52
N ALA A 620 25.66 34.50 -29.94
CA ALA A 620 25.65 33.35 -30.83
C ALA A 620 25.72 32.07 -29.99
N SER A 621 24.96 31.03 -30.37
CA SER A 621 24.96 29.73 -29.66
C SER A 621 26.34 29.06 -29.63
N SER A 622 27.24 29.42 -30.54
CA SER A 622 28.64 28.96 -30.56
C SER A 622 29.56 29.68 -29.56
N ASN A 623 29.10 30.75 -28.90
CA ASN A 623 29.91 31.55 -27.97
C ASN A 623 29.59 31.20 -26.50
N GLN A 624 29.92 29.98 -26.10
CA GLN A 624 29.75 29.49 -24.74
C GLN A 624 31.10 29.39 -24.00
N ILE A 625 31.09 29.62 -22.69
CA ILE A 625 32.19 29.35 -21.77
C ILE A 625 31.76 28.17 -20.90
N SER A 626 32.52 27.08 -20.95
CA SER A 626 32.30 25.92 -20.07
C SER A 626 33.04 26.14 -18.76
N VAL A 627 32.31 26.07 -17.65
CA VAL A 627 32.85 26.12 -16.29
C VAL A 627 32.18 25.03 -15.46
N ILE A 628 32.86 24.63 -14.39
CA ILE A 628 32.28 23.80 -13.33
C ILE A 628 32.19 24.68 -12.10
N ALA A 629 31.01 24.78 -11.53
CA ALA A 629 30.77 25.49 -10.29
C ALA A 629 30.97 24.56 -9.09
N ASP A 630 31.33 25.15 -7.96
CA ASP A 630 31.25 24.52 -6.65
C ASP A 630 29.85 24.78 -6.09
N VAL A 631 29.07 23.73 -5.83
CA VAL A 631 27.66 23.82 -5.46
C VAL A 631 27.40 23.12 -4.13
N ASP A 632 26.78 23.83 -3.19
CA ASP A 632 26.35 23.31 -1.89
C ASP A 632 24.95 23.81 -1.54
N GLU A 633 23.98 22.90 -1.41
CA GLU A 633 22.57 23.22 -1.07
C GLU A 633 21.95 24.41 -1.86
N GLY A 634 22.30 24.52 -3.15
CA GLY A 634 21.82 25.59 -4.04
C GLY A 634 22.68 26.86 -4.05
N HIS A 635 23.70 26.96 -3.19
CA HIS A 635 24.75 27.99 -3.28
C HIS A 635 25.69 27.62 -4.43
N VAL A 636 25.91 28.56 -5.35
CA VAL A 636 26.76 28.38 -6.52
C VAL A 636 27.94 29.32 -6.42
N SER A 637 29.15 28.76 -6.45
CA SER A 637 30.41 29.48 -6.50
C SER A 637 31.16 29.12 -7.77
N VAL A 638 31.35 30.10 -8.64
CA VAL A 638 31.99 29.87 -9.95
C VAL A 638 32.96 30.97 -10.32
N THR A 639 34.13 30.57 -10.82
CA THR A 639 35.12 31.49 -11.38
C THR A 639 35.15 31.34 -12.90
N ILE A 640 34.79 32.41 -13.59
CA ILE A 640 34.65 32.46 -15.05
C ILE A 640 35.90 33.11 -15.63
N PRO A 641 36.79 32.36 -16.30
CA PRO A 641 38.01 32.91 -16.87
C PRO A 641 37.73 33.71 -18.14
N PHE A 642 38.41 34.84 -18.31
CA PHE A 642 38.38 35.65 -19.53
C PHE A 642 39.72 35.51 -20.26
N ASP A 643 39.77 34.60 -21.22
CA ASP A 643 40.92 34.37 -22.11
C ASP A 643 40.77 35.08 -23.46
N ARG A 644 39.72 35.89 -23.61
CA ARG A 644 39.36 36.62 -24.83
C ARG A 644 38.64 37.92 -24.47
N TYR A 645 38.62 38.86 -25.41
CA TYR A 645 37.78 40.06 -25.26
C TYR A 645 36.31 39.67 -25.20
N ILE A 646 35.64 40.13 -24.15
CA ILE A 646 34.22 39.97 -23.86
C ILE A 646 33.67 41.35 -23.53
N ASN A 647 32.56 41.74 -24.16
CA ASN A 647 31.86 43.00 -23.86
C ASN A 647 30.68 42.75 -22.91
N THR A 648 29.92 41.69 -23.20
CA THR A 648 28.72 41.31 -22.46
C THR A 648 28.79 39.84 -22.12
N LEU A 649 28.47 39.49 -20.88
CA LEU A 649 28.38 38.13 -20.37
C LEU A 649 26.93 37.83 -20.01
N ARG A 650 26.43 36.65 -20.35
CA ARG A 650 25.13 36.12 -19.92
C ARG A 650 25.39 34.84 -19.13
N ILE A 651 24.81 34.76 -17.94
CA ILE A 651 24.85 33.62 -17.05
C ILE A 651 23.41 33.15 -16.91
N ASP A 652 23.16 31.89 -17.26
CA ASP A 652 21.87 31.26 -17.03
C ASP A 652 22.01 30.43 -15.75
N PRO A 653 21.46 30.90 -14.62
CA PRO A 653 21.63 30.24 -13.34
C PRO A 653 20.90 28.89 -13.29
N THR A 654 19.78 28.73 -14.02
CA THR A 654 18.97 27.51 -14.07
C THR A 654 18.20 27.39 -15.39
N GLU A 655 17.62 26.20 -15.62
CA GLU A 655 16.66 25.93 -16.71
C GLU A 655 15.22 25.72 -16.20
N TYR A 656 14.89 26.30 -15.05
CA TYR A 656 13.61 26.14 -14.37
C TYR A 656 13.28 27.39 -13.55
N PRO A 657 11.99 27.64 -13.23
CA PRO A 657 11.57 28.81 -12.48
C PRO A 657 12.18 28.76 -11.09
N CYS A 658 12.76 29.88 -10.65
CA CYS A 658 13.57 29.91 -9.45
C CYS A 658 13.55 31.27 -8.75
N LEU A 659 13.93 31.25 -7.48
CA LEU A 659 14.39 32.41 -6.72
C LEU A 659 15.92 32.46 -6.82
N LEU A 660 16.45 33.56 -7.32
CA LEU A 660 17.89 33.82 -7.39
C LEU A 660 18.25 34.89 -6.35
N HIS A 661 19.18 34.59 -5.46
CA HIS A 661 19.82 35.58 -4.59
C HIS A 661 21.27 35.75 -4.99
N VAL A 662 21.65 36.93 -5.48
CA VAL A 662 23.03 37.24 -5.87
C VAL A 662 23.77 37.76 -4.65
N GLU A 663 24.69 36.94 -4.13
CA GLU A 663 25.49 37.32 -2.96
C GLU A 663 26.60 38.30 -3.35
N ASN A 664 27.37 37.96 -4.39
CA ASN A 664 28.46 38.80 -4.86
C ASN A 664 28.89 38.47 -6.30
N LEU A 665 29.24 39.50 -7.07
CA LEU A 665 29.84 39.39 -8.40
C LEU A 665 31.06 40.31 -8.48
N THR A 666 32.26 39.75 -8.62
CA THR A 666 33.52 40.50 -8.55
C THR A 666 34.47 40.14 -9.69
N TYR A 667 34.89 41.12 -10.47
CA TYR A 667 35.98 40.98 -11.45
C TYR A 667 37.34 40.92 -10.75
N THR A 668 38.25 40.12 -11.29
CA THR A 668 39.69 40.23 -11.01
C THR A 668 40.38 40.71 -12.28
N LEU A 669 41.10 41.82 -12.20
CA LEU A 669 41.85 42.39 -13.33
C LEU A 669 43.23 41.73 -13.47
N ASN A 670 43.90 41.98 -14.59
CA ASN A 670 45.25 41.43 -14.87
C ASN A 670 46.32 41.87 -13.87
N ASP A 671 46.14 43.02 -13.21
CA ASP A 671 47.01 43.54 -12.14
C ASP A 671 46.62 43.05 -10.74
N GLY A 672 45.60 42.19 -10.63
CA GLY A 672 45.11 41.62 -9.38
C GLY A 672 44.09 42.49 -8.64
N ILE A 673 43.75 43.67 -9.15
CA ILE A 673 42.70 44.52 -8.56
C ILE A 673 41.34 43.83 -8.69
N ARG A 674 40.53 43.91 -7.63
CA ARG A 674 39.15 43.41 -7.61
C ARG A 674 38.17 44.56 -7.74
N LEU A 675 37.18 44.40 -8.62
CA LEU A 675 36.12 45.38 -8.87
C LEU A 675 34.75 44.69 -8.83
N ASP A 676 33.81 45.24 -8.09
CA ASP A 676 32.44 44.70 -8.07
C ASP A 676 31.70 45.03 -9.36
N VAL A 677 30.79 44.14 -9.75
CA VAL A 677 29.91 44.35 -10.91
C VAL A 677 28.87 45.42 -10.53
N PRO A 678 28.82 46.56 -11.24
CA PRO A 678 27.99 47.70 -10.83
C PRO A 678 26.50 47.49 -11.13
N MET A 679 26.16 46.68 -12.14
CA MET A 679 24.79 46.45 -12.56
C MET A 679 24.66 45.11 -13.28
N ILE A 680 23.52 44.45 -13.05
CA ILE A 680 23.08 43.28 -13.81
C ILE A 680 21.68 43.52 -14.37
N THR A 681 21.45 42.99 -15.57
CA THR A 681 20.14 42.96 -16.22
C THR A 681 19.61 41.54 -16.16
N ILE A 682 18.33 41.36 -15.87
CA ILE A 682 17.70 40.04 -15.80
C ILE A 682 16.43 39.99 -16.64
N ASN A 683 15.99 38.78 -17.02
CA ASN A 683 14.68 38.54 -17.63
C ASN A 683 13.65 38.00 -16.61
N GLY A 684 13.66 38.55 -15.40
CA GLY A 684 12.74 38.21 -14.32
C GLY A 684 12.33 39.44 -13.50
N TYR A 685 11.74 39.22 -12.34
CA TYR A 685 11.26 40.28 -11.45
C TYR A 685 12.26 40.54 -10.32
N LYS A 686 12.59 41.80 -10.08
CA LYS A 686 13.45 42.21 -8.97
C LYS A 686 12.62 42.39 -7.70
N VAL A 687 12.88 41.57 -6.67
CA VAL A 687 12.15 41.62 -5.39
C VAL A 687 12.84 42.54 -4.39
N THR A 688 14.15 42.36 -4.21
CA THR A 688 15.00 43.19 -3.34
C THR A 688 16.22 43.69 -4.12
N GLU A 689 17.18 44.35 -3.47
CA GLU A 689 18.42 44.76 -4.14
C GLU A 689 19.17 43.59 -4.78
N ASN A 690 19.17 42.42 -4.12
CA ASN A 690 19.96 41.24 -4.47
C ASN A 690 19.12 39.99 -4.79
N THR A 691 17.79 40.03 -4.67
CA THR A 691 16.91 38.87 -4.87
C THR A 691 15.97 39.07 -6.06
N TYR A 692 15.85 38.02 -6.87
CA TYR A 692 15.13 38.01 -8.14
C TYR A 692 14.28 36.75 -8.30
N ILE A 693 13.14 36.87 -8.98
CA ILE A 693 12.24 35.75 -9.31
C ILE A 693 12.20 35.56 -10.82
N PHE A 694 12.33 34.31 -11.29
CA PHE A 694 12.14 33.93 -12.69
C PHE A 694 10.91 33.01 -12.82
N ASP A 695 9.92 33.36 -13.65
CA ASP A 695 8.79 32.49 -14.11
C ASP A 695 9.20 31.50 -15.20
N THR A 696 10.39 31.67 -15.73
CA THR A 696 10.78 31.04 -16.98
C THR A 696 11.76 29.89 -16.76
N ASN A 697 11.73 28.92 -17.67
CA ASN A 697 12.75 27.88 -17.79
C ASN A 697 14.04 28.38 -18.48
N ASP A 698 14.11 29.67 -18.79
CA ASP A 698 15.24 30.32 -19.46
C ASP A 698 15.64 31.55 -18.62
N ALA A 699 16.03 31.32 -17.36
CA ALA A 699 16.47 32.39 -16.47
C ALA A 699 17.81 32.95 -16.97
N GLN A 700 17.93 34.28 -17.10
CA GLN A 700 19.09 34.95 -17.66
C GLN A 700 19.53 36.11 -16.78
N MET A 701 20.82 36.13 -16.46
CA MET A 701 21.51 37.24 -15.83
C MET A 701 22.57 37.77 -16.78
N ILE A 702 22.45 39.03 -17.18
CA ILE A 702 23.30 39.69 -18.17
C ILE A 702 24.15 40.76 -17.49
N ILE A 703 25.44 40.72 -17.75
CA ILE A 703 26.44 41.65 -17.26
C ILE A 703 27.04 42.38 -18.46
N GLU A 704 26.80 43.68 -18.55
CA GLU A 704 27.29 44.53 -19.64
C GLU A 704 28.53 45.32 -19.22
N GLY A 705 29.37 45.67 -20.20
CA GLY A 705 30.53 46.53 -19.96
C GLY A 705 31.66 45.85 -19.20
N VAL A 706 31.94 44.58 -19.51
CA VAL A 706 33.06 43.84 -18.92
C VAL A 706 34.39 44.60 -19.16
N PRO A 707 35.20 44.91 -18.12
CA PRO A 707 36.44 45.67 -18.29
C PRO A 707 37.43 45.00 -19.24
N GLN A 708 38.07 45.78 -20.11
CA GLN A 708 38.98 45.24 -21.14
C GLN A 708 40.20 44.50 -20.56
N ASN A 709 40.61 44.85 -19.34
CA ASN A 709 41.71 44.22 -18.61
C ASN A 709 41.25 43.22 -17.55
N ALA A 710 39.98 42.80 -17.57
CA ALA A 710 39.48 41.76 -16.68
C ALA A 710 40.05 40.39 -17.04
N LYS A 711 40.57 39.68 -16.03
CA LYS A 711 41.12 38.32 -16.12
C LYS A 711 40.06 37.26 -15.85
N SER A 712 39.15 37.51 -14.92
CA SER A 712 38.05 36.60 -14.57
C SER A 712 36.93 37.33 -13.84
N LEU A 713 35.76 36.68 -13.76
CA LEU A 713 34.65 37.06 -12.89
C LEU A 713 34.43 35.93 -11.86
N GLN A 714 34.37 36.29 -10.58
CA GLN A 714 33.85 35.41 -9.53
C GLN A 714 32.36 35.71 -9.36
N ALA A 715 31.52 34.68 -9.47
CA ALA A 715 30.10 34.77 -9.22
C ALA A 715 29.69 33.87 -8.04
N LEU A 716 29.02 34.48 -7.06
CA LEU A 716 28.46 33.84 -5.87
C LEU A 716 26.97 34.15 -5.82
N TYR A 717 26.12 33.13 -5.90
CA TYR A 717 24.67 33.28 -5.85
C TYR A 717 24.00 32.02 -5.32
N HIS A 718 22.83 32.17 -4.70
CA HIS A 718 21.98 31.08 -4.25
C HIS A 718 20.76 30.93 -5.15
N VAL A 719 20.42 29.70 -5.48
CA VAL A 719 19.24 29.36 -6.27
C VAL A 719 18.33 28.47 -5.44
N SER A 720 17.06 28.87 -5.32
CA SER A 720 16.00 28.02 -4.77
C SER A 720 14.92 27.73 -5.81
N MET A 721 14.49 26.47 -5.89
CA MET A 721 13.30 26.11 -6.67
C MET A 721 12.04 26.63 -5.96
N ILE A 722 11.09 27.16 -6.74
CA ILE A 722 9.78 27.58 -6.23
C ILE A 722 8.72 26.59 -6.73
N GLU A 723 7.89 26.06 -5.84
CA GLU A 723 6.73 25.25 -6.23
C GLU A 723 5.58 26.13 -6.77
N ASN A 724 4.88 25.64 -7.79
CA ASN A 724 3.88 26.38 -8.58
C ASN A 724 2.77 27.12 -7.76
N PRO A 725 2.17 26.57 -6.68
CA PRO A 725 1.15 27.32 -5.94
C PRO A 725 1.72 28.49 -5.13
N PHE A 726 2.93 28.38 -4.55
CA PHE A 726 3.57 29.49 -3.84
C PHE A 726 4.05 30.60 -4.79
N TYR A 727 4.32 30.22 -6.04
CA TYR A 727 4.76 31.12 -7.10
C TYR A 727 3.73 32.19 -7.45
N GLU A 728 2.47 31.79 -7.68
CA GLU A 728 1.38 32.70 -8.04
C GLU A 728 1.03 33.67 -6.90
N ASP A 729 1.06 33.20 -5.64
CA ASP A 729 0.78 34.04 -4.48
C ASP A 729 1.87 35.13 -4.29
N LEU A 730 3.15 34.76 -4.42
CA LEU A 730 4.27 35.72 -4.34
C LEU A 730 4.23 36.76 -5.46
N LEU A 731 3.93 36.33 -6.69
CA LEU A 731 3.73 37.25 -7.82
C LEU A 731 2.51 38.15 -7.60
N GLY A 732 1.42 37.63 -7.04
CA GLY A 732 0.24 38.41 -6.68
C GLY A 732 0.57 39.55 -5.71
N ILE A 733 1.31 39.23 -4.64
CA ILE A 733 1.77 40.22 -3.65
C ILE A 733 2.70 41.25 -4.31
N TYR A 734 3.66 40.82 -5.13
CA TYR A 734 4.57 41.73 -5.81
C TYR A 734 3.85 42.67 -6.78
N ARG A 735 2.96 42.13 -7.63
CA ARG A 735 2.14 42.93 -8.57
C ARG A 735 1.28 43.95 -7.84
N GLN A 736 0.73 43.58 -6.69
CA GLN A 736 -0.05 44.49 -5.85
C GLN A 736 0.82 45.61 -5.25
N GLN A 737 1.99 45.28 -4.69
CA GLN A 737 2.92 46.29 -4.18
C GLN A 737 3.48 47.21 -5.27
N GLU A 738 3.74 46.70 -6.47
CA GLU A 738 4.20 47.51 -7.59
C GLU A 738 3.10 48.46 -8.09
N ALA A 739 1.85 47.98 -8.16
CA ALA A 739 0.69 48.80 -8.46
C ALA A 739 0.50 49.94 -7.44
N ASP A 740 0.62 49.63 -6.15
CA ASP A 740 0.53 50.61 -5.06
C ASP A 740 1.66 51.66 -5.14
N ARG A 741 2.89 51.22 -5.42
CA ARG A 741 4.07 52.09 -5.55
C ARG A 741 3.99 52.99 -6.78
N LEU A 742 3.41 52.51 -7.89
CA LEU A 742 3.10 53.33 -9.07
C LEU A 742 2.02 54.37 -8.74
N GLN A 743 0.98 53.97 -8.00
CA GLN A 743 -0.07 54.88 -7.53
C GLN A 743 0.49 55.99 -6.63
N GLU A 744 1.37 55.66 -5.69
CA GLU A 744 2.04 56.63 -4.82
C GLU A 744 2.97 57.56 -5.59
N LYS A 745 3.78 57.06 -6.54
CA LYS A 745 4.60 57.91 -7.43
C LYS A 745 3.75 58.87 -8.25
N THR A 746 2.60 58.40 -8.73
CA THR A 746 1.65 59.20 -9.51
C THR A 746 0.99 60.27 -8.64
N GLN A 747 0.59 59.92 -7.41
CA GLN A 747 0.07 60.88 -6.43
C GLN A 747 1.13 61.87 -5.95
N PHE A 748 2.37 61.45 -5.77
CA PHE A 748 3.49 62.32 -5.42
C PHE A 748 3.82 63.28 -6.55
N SER A 749 3.87 62.81 -7.80
CA SER A 749 4.01 63.61 -9.02
C SER A 749 2.86 64.62 -9.17
N TYR A 750 1.62 64.21 -8.90
CA TYR A 750 0.44 65.08 -8.91
C TYR A 750 0.51 66.16 -7.81
N ARG A 751 0.90 65.80 -6.57
CA ARG A 751 1.12 66.75 -5.46
C ARG A 751 2.25 67.72 -5.75
N LEU A 752 3.33 67.26 -6.40
CA LEU A 752 4.44 68.10 -6.84
C LEU A 752 3.95 69.11 -7.88
N LYS A 753 3.30 68.65 -8.96
CA LYS A 753 2.72 69.49 -10.04
C LYS A 753 1.70 70.51 -9.52
N ARG A 754 0.94 70.17 -8.46
CA ARG A 754 0.01 71.07 -7.77
C ARG A 754 0.74 72.15 -6.95
N LYS A 755 1.87 71.82 -6.30
CA LYS A 755 2.72 72.78 -5.57
C LYS A 755 3.49 73.75 -6.49
N VAL A 756 3.85 73.33 -7.70
CA VAL A 756 4.57 74.19 -8.67
C VAL A 756 3.63 74.96 -9.62
N GLY A 757 2.32 74.92 -9.40
CA GLY A 757 1.33 75.74 -10.11
C GLY A 757 1.01 75.31 -11.56
N VAL A 758 1.32 74.06 -11.93
CA VAL A 758 1.17 73.57 -13.32
C VAL A 758 -0.25 73.06 -13.62
N ILE A 759 -1.10 72.85 -12.59
CA ILE A 759 -2.47 72.35 -12.76
C ILE A 759 -3.45 73.38 -12.18
N LYS A 760 -4.26 74.02 -13.03
CA LYS A 760 -5.46 74.78 -12.65
C LYS A 760 -6.68 73.87 -12.65
N GLU A 761 -7.61 74.14 -11.72
CA GLU A 761 -8.87 73.43 -11.53
C GLU A 761 -9.62 73.23 -12.85
N ASP A 762 -10.17 72.02 -13.03
CA ASP A 762 -11.07 71.57 -14.11
C ASP A 762 -10.46 70.72 -15.23
N THR A 763 -10.25 69.44 -14.94
CA THR A 763 -10.58 68.32 -15.85
C THR A 763 -10.70 67.03 -15.03
N LEU A 764 -11.77 66.26 -15.24
CA LEU A 764 -11.98 64.96 -14.61
C LEU A 764 -11.15 63.88 -15.33
N PRO A 765 -10.65 62.83 -14.63
CA PRO A 765 -9.99 61.69 -15.26
C PRO A 765 -10.94 60.92 -16.19
N GLU A 766 -10.38 60.22 -17.18
CA GLU A 766 -11.11 59.28 -18.03
C GLU A 766 -11.89 58.26 -17.16
N GLY A 767 -13.20 58.14 -17.40
CA GLY A 767 -14.10 57.20 -16.71
C GLY A 767 -15.19 57.81 -15.82
N PHE A 768 -15.26 59.14 -15.65
CA PHE A 768 -16.27 59.80 -14.79
C PHE A 768 -17.31 60.62 -15.59
N VAL A 769 -18.60 60.55 -15.21
CA VAL A 769 -19.72 61.32 -15.81
C VAL A 769 -20.32 62.29 -14.77
N ARG A 770 -20.62 63.55 -15.16
CA ARG A 770 -21.36 64.51 -14.32
C ARG A 770 -22.87 64.23 -14.38
N ALA A 771 -23.50 64.10 -13.22
CA ALA A 771 -24.96 64.08 -13.06
C ALA A 771 -25.42 65.38 -12.40
N TYR A 772 -26.45 66.01 -12.99
CA TYR A 772 -27.06 67.25 -12.48
C TYR A 772 -28.54 67.03 -12.18
N PRO A 773 -29.05 67.56 -11.05
CA PRO A 773 -30.44 68.02 -11.05
C PRO A 773 -30.64 69.40 -10.41
N LYS A 774 -31.29 70.26 -11.22
CA LYS A 774 -32.12 71.46 -10.94
C LYS A 774 -31.48 72.82 -10.61
N ASP A 775 -31.55 73.67 -11.65
CA ASP A 775 -31.89 75.10 -11.77
C ASP A 775 -31.96 76.00 -10.52
N MET A 776 -31.32 77.16 -10.61
CA MET A 776 -32.00 78.48 -10.67
C MET A 776 -30.98 79.60 -10.90
N GLY A 777 -31.22 80.44 -11.91
CA GLY A 777 -30.57 81.74 -12.10
C GLY A 777 -29.94 81.94 -13.46
#